data_AF-A0A7C7CZE5-F1
#
_entry.id   AF-A0A7C7CZE5-F1
#
_cell.length_a   1.000
_cell.length_b   1.000
_cell.length_c   1.000
_cell.angle_alpha   90.00
_cell.angle_beta   90.00
_cell.angle_gamma   90.00
#
_symmetry.space_group_name_H-M   'P 1'
#
loop_
_entity.id
_entity.type
_entity.pdbx_description
1 polymer ?
#
loop_
_entity_poly.entity_id
_entity_poly.type
_entity_poly.pdbx_seq_one_letter_code
_entity_poly.pdbx_strand_id
1 'polypeptide(L)'
;MKAVIMAGGEGTRLRPLTCNRPKPMVPVANKPMMEHIVELLKKHGISDIAVTLLYMPEAIKEYFGDGKEFGVNMKYYVETVPLGTAGSVKNAEEFLNDTFIVISGDALTDANLENALKFHFNKGSIATLLLKKVDVPLEYGIVVTNDEGRITRFLEKPSWGEVFSDTVNTGIYILSPVVLSYFNKNEMFDFSKDLFPILLRKDLPMYGYIIEDYWCDIGDPGVYIQSHIDIMDGKVNINIPGKQIREKVWVGEGTVIDEKVDIESPCIIGKHTRIKNDSFIGRYTVIGDSNIIDAHSSIKRSIIWKNCLIDSNVELRGSVLCNKVHFYSSSKAFENSVVGDDTIVKANATIKPNIKIWPDKFIGEGTEINSNLVWGTKYTRNIFGNRGIAGEINIDITPEYASKLGAAYGAIFKEKGIVGISCDNNPASKMIKLAFIAGILTTGIKVNDFGEMLLPIARSAIRFYNTDGGIHIATSRYDSDRLYIDIMDSNGCNISRGLERKIENIFIREDFSRCEGDCIEDINFVQNYSSFYLRNIINSVKSKKLEYKIVLNIKSTYVAEMMKDLLTKLGCKIELLDLKLVNIKINKTSMTADDVNFFTSYVKMGNFDLGVSIEDFSEKLMLVDDKGRIITEDMYMALISIMLFKSVKGGTVVVPISASHIVEKIAEENNGKVIRTKTSTQDIMYKLMGNSEEEGMLEQFTLHFDAIAGVVKILDFMSQNNYKLSDIVDMIPAFHMDKKEVECPWNAKGKVIRQIIQEQPGNMIETMEGVKIYNDDGWVLILPDAELPVCKVISESHSQEFAEELSSFYADKIREISRS
;
A
#
# COMPACT_ATOMS: atom_id res chain seq x y z
N MET A 1 3.66 23.43 39.47
CA MET A 1 2.97 23.29 38.17
C MET A 1 3.57 22.12 37.42
N LYS A 2 2.74 21.36 36.71
CA LYS A 2 3.13 20.08 36.10
C LYS A 2 3.06 20.14 34.58
N ALA A 3 3.76 19.23 33.91
CA ALA A 3 3.67 19.08 32.47
C ALA A 3 3.43 17.63 32.06
N VAL A 4 2.91 17.46 30.84
CA VAL A 4 2.77 16.18 30.16
C VAL A 4 3.46 16.28 28.81
N ILE A 5 4.39 15.37 28.54
CA ILE A 5 5.00 15.20 27.21
C ILE A 5 4.31 14.02 26.53
N MET A 6 3.68 14.27 25.38
CA MET A 6 3.04 13.21 24.58
C MET A 6 4.07 12.55 23.68
N ALA A 7 4.48 11.32 24.00
CA ALA A 7 5.58 10.62 23.35
C ALA A 7 5.18 9.25 22.75
N GLY A 8 3.88 9.04 22.51
CA GLY A 8 3.34 7.77 22.01
C GLY A 8 3.39 7.54 20.49
N GLY A 9 3.70 8.56 19.67
CA GLY A 9 3.62 8.46 18.21
C GLY A 9 4.71 7.61 17.55
N GLU A 10 4.34 6.76 16.58
CA GLU A 10 5.27 5.90 15.82
C GLU A 10 6.20 6.68 14.86
N GLY A 11 5.87 7.93 14.50
CA GLY A 11 6.71 8.77 13.63
C GLY A 11 6.93 8.21 12.22
N THR A 12 5.92 7.54 11.63
CA THR A 12 6.04 6.80 10.35
C THR A 12 6.53 7.65 9.17
N ARG A 13 6.15 8.94 9.09
CA ARG A 13 6.59 9.88 8.04
C ARG A 13 8.10 10.17 8.08
N LEU A 14 8.70 10.04 9.25
CA LEU A 14 10.10 10.30 9.50
C LEU A 14 10.99 9.08 9.22
N ARG A 15 10.39 7.92 8.87
CA ARG A 15 11.16 6.74 8.47
C ARG A 15 12.08 7.05 7.28
N PRO A 16 13.32 6.52 7.28
CA PRO A 16 13.84 5.46 8.16
C PRO A 16 14.41 5.92 9.53
N LEU A 17 14.36 7.22 9.87
CA LEU A 17 14.92 7.76 11.12
C LEU A 17 14.28 7.16 12.39
N THR A 18 13.03 6.72 12.28
CA THR A 18 12.18 6.20 13.37
C THR A 18 11.93 4.69 13.29
N CYS A 19 12.72 3.95 12.50
CA CYS A 19 12.56 2.49 12.41
C CYS A 19 12.95 1.78 13.70
N ASN A 20 14.06 2.18 14.33
CA ASN A 20 14.63 1.54 15.52
C ASN A 20 14.61 2.47 16.74
N ARG A 21 13.76 3.51 16.74
CA ARG A 21 13.57 4.42 17.88
C ARG A 21 12.27 5.21 17.78
N PRO A 22 11.71 5.66 18.91
CA PRO A 22 10.53 6.53 18.88
C PRO A 22 10.91 7.94 18.42
N LYS A 23 9.95 8.65 17.81
CA LYS A 23 10.13 10.02 17.26
C LYS A 23 10.79 11.01 18.25
N PRO A 24 10.40 11.05 19.54
CA PRO A 24 11.01 11.96 20.51
C PRO A 24 12.50 11.68 20.79
N MET A 25 13.00 10.51 20.40
CA MET A 25 14.41 10.10 20.52
C MET A 25 15.24 10.35 19.26
N VAL A 26 14.66 10.92 18.21
CA VAL A 26 15.43 11.35 17.03
C VAL A 26 16.35 12.51 17.44
N PRO A 27 17.66 12.44 17.16
CA PRO A 27 18.61 13.44 17.63
C PRO A 27 18.49 14.74 16.83
N VAL A 28 18.37 15.86 17.52
CA VAL A 28 18.40 17.23 16.99
C VAL A 28 19.57 17.94 17.65
N ALA A 29 20.55 18.37 16.86
CA ALA A 29 21.83 18.92 17.35
C ALA A 29 22.52 18.02 18.39
N ASN A 30 22.59 16.71 18.09
CA ASN A 30 23.18 15.65 18.92
C ASN A 30 22.49 15.37 20.27
N LYS A 31 21.28 15.91 20.50
CA LYS A 31 20.43 15.55 21.66
C LYS A 31 19.08 15.01 21.20
N PRO A 32 18.46 14.05 21.89
CA PRO A 32 17.07 13.67 21.62
C PRO A 32 16.14 14.88 21.56
N MET A 33 15.19 14.88 20.62
CA MET A 33 14.20 15.94 20.47
C MET A 33 13.47 16.24 21.79
N MET A 34 13.10 15.19 22.52
CA MET A 34 12.45 15.29 23.83
C MET A 34 13.31 15.97 24.89
N GLU A 35 14.64 15.88 24.80
CA GLU A 35 15.53 16.52 25.76
C GLU A 35 15.42 18.05 25.67
N HIS A 36 15.27 18.60 24.46
CA HIS A 36 15.03 20.04 24.27
C HIS A 36 13.73 20.50 24.94
N ILE A 37 12.68 19.66 24.92
CA ILE A 37 11.41 19.94 25.60
C ILE A 37 11.59 19.92 27.12
N VAL A 38 12.36 18.97 27.64
CA VAL A 38 12.67 18.87 29.07
C VAL A 38 13.49 20.07 29.54
N GLU A 39 14.50 20.49 28.77
CA GLU A 39 15.28 21.71 29.03
C GLU A 39 14.39 22.96 29.01
N LEU A 40 13.46 23.07 28.05
CA LEU A 40 12.49 24.16 27.97
C LEU A 40 11.59 24.23 29.22
N LEU A 41 10.98 23.11 29.61
CA LEU A 41 10.12 23.03 30.79
C LEU A 41 10.89 23.42 32.06
N LYS A 42 12.10 22.88 32.22
CA LYS A 42 12.97 23.19 33.36
C LYS A 42 13.35 24.67 33.39
N LYS A 43 13.69 25.28 32.24
CA LYS A 43 14.01 26.71 32.12
C LYS A 43 12.87 27.60 32.63
N HIS A 44 11.62 27.16 32.48
CA HIS A 44 10.43 27.85 32.98
C HIS A 44 9.95 27.36 34.36
N GLY A 45 10.80 26.63 35.11
CA GLY A 45 10.52 26.20 36.48
C GLY A 45 9.51 25.05 36.59
N ILE A 46 9.27 24.31 35.50
CA ILE A 46 8.37 23.16 35.47
C ILE A 46 9.22 21.89 35.51
N SER A 47 9.30 21.27 36.68
CA SER A 47 10.16 20.11 36.93
C SER A 47 9.40 18.80 37.14
N ASP A 48 8.08 18.81 37.40
CA ASP A 48 7.29 17.60 37.56
C ASP A 48 6.60 17.24 36.24
N ILE A 49 7.09 16.18 35.57
CA ILE A 49 6.73 15.83 34.19
C ILE A 49 6.14 14.43 34.13
N ALA A 50 4.95 14.30 33.56
CA ALA A 50 4.39 13.04 33.10
C ALA A 50 4.76 12.81 31.63
N VAL A 51 5.03 11.58 31.24
CA VAL A 51 5.33 11.21 29.85
C VAL A 51 4.40 10.08 29.44
N THR A 52 3.61 10.30 28.39
CA THR A 52 2.71 9.28 27.84
C THR A 52 3.41 8.53 26.72
N LEU A 53 3.42 7.20 26.79
CA LEU A 53 4.23 6.33 25.95
C LEU A 53 3.38 5.22 25.34
N LEU A 54 3.71 4.82 24.11
CA LEU A 54 3.11 3.67 23.44
C LEU A 54 4.17 2.94 22.59
N TYR A 55 4.76 3.63 21.61
CA TYR A 55 5.79 3.05 20.73
C TYR A 55 7.18 3.08 21.38
N MET A 56 7.83 1.92 21.48
CA MET A 56 9.19 1.73 22.03
C MET A 56 9.44 2.49 23.37
N PRO A 57 8.59 2.29 24.39
CA PRO A 57 8.64 3.05 25.66
C PRO A 57 9.98 2.92 26.38
N GLU A 58 10.61 1.75 26.27
CA GLU A 58 11.87 1.45 26.95
C GLU A 58 13.01 2.37 26.49
N ALA A 59 13.07 2.74 25.21
CA ALA A 59 14.10 3.66 24.70
C ALA A 59 14.05 5.04 25.36
N ILE A 60 12.86 5.52 25.74
CA ILE A 60 12.69 6.80 26.44
C ILE A 60 12.99 6.63 27.93
N LYS A 61 12.48 5.58 28.57
CA LYS A 61 12.72 5.30 29.99
C LYS A 61 14.20 5.08 30.31
N GLU A 62 14.91 4.34 29.46
CA GLU A 62 16.34 4.07 29.61
C GLU A 62 17.17 5.35 29.51
N TYR A 63 16.80 6.28 28.63
CA TYR A 63 17.53 7.54 28.46
C TYR A 63 17.26 8.55 29.58
N PHE A 64 15.98 8.74 29.94
CA PHE A 64 15.60 9.79 30.88
C PHE A 64 15.57 9.32 32.35
N GLY A 65 15.52 8.02 32.62
CA GLY A 65 15.48 7.47 33.97
C GLY A 65 14.33 8.07 34.79
N ASP A 66 14.56 8.48 36.03
CA ASP A 66 13.58 9.22 36.84
C ASP A 66 13.62 10.75 36.61
N GLY A 67 14.41 11.22 35.64
CA GLY A 67 14.60 12.64 35.31
C GLY A 67 15.70 13.36 36.10
N LYS A 68 16.29 12.74 37.13
CA LYS A 68 17.23 13.42 38.04
C LYS A 68 18.47 13.97 37.33
N GLU A 69 19.02 13.25 36.36
CA GLU A 69 20.18 13.71 35.57
C GLU A 69 19.87 14.99 34.79
N PHE A 70 18.60 15.19 34.43
CA PHE A 70 18.10 16.38 33.74
C PHE A 70 17.61 17.45 34.72
N GLY A 71 17.61 17.20 36.03
CA GLY A 71 17.13 18.12 37.07
C GLY A 71 15.62 18.30 37.08
N VAL A 72 14.88 17.25 36.73
CA VAL A 72 13.41 17.17 36.75
C VAL A 72 12.98 15.85 37.40
N ASN A 73 11.68 15.69 37.69
CA ASN A 73 11.07 14.46 38.16
C ASN A 73 10.15 13.92 37.07
N MET A 74 10.41 12.70 36.58
CA MET A 74 9.61 12.08 35.52
C MET A 74 8.77 10.91 36.02
N LYS A 75 7.52 10.83 35.54
CA LYS A 75 6.64 9.66 35.67
C LYS A 75 6.16 9.22 34.30
N TYR A 76 6.22 7.91 34.05
CA TYR A 76 5.84 7.33 32.76
C TYR A 76 4.48 6.64 32.83
N TYR A 77 3.67 6.88 31.81
CA TYR A 77 2.35 6.29 31.63
C TYR A 77 2.36 5.54 30.31
N VAL A 78 2.50 4.21 30.37
CA VAL A 78 2.60 3.36 29.18
C VAL A 78 1.23 2.84 28.82
N GLU A 79 0.82 3.10 27.59
CA GLU A 79 -0.39 2.57 26.98
C GLU A 79 -0.11 1.22 26.31
N THR A 80 -1.08 0.32 26.35
CA THR A 80 -1.04 -0.96 25.61
C THR A 80 -1.80 -0.90 24.29
N VAL A 81 -2.71 0.07 24.15
CA VAL A 81 -3.52 0.35 22.96
C VAL A 81 -3.52 1.86 22.72
N PRO A 82 -3.60 2.35 21.47
CA PRO A 82 -3.61 3.78 21.21
C PRO A 82 -4.90 4.43 21.73
N LEU A 83 -4.80 5.29 22.74
CA LEU A 83 -5.95 6.00 23.33
C LEU A 83 -6.17 7.40 22.73
N GLY A 84 -5.47 7.78 21.66
CA GLY A 84 -5.52 9.14 21.11
C GLY A 84 -4.77 10.17 21.98
N THR A 85 -4.65 11.40 21.49
CA THR A 85 -3.79 12.40 22.15
C THR A 85 -4.30 12.77 23.54
N ALA A 86 -5.61 12.98 23.70
CA ALA A 86 -6.20 13.36 24.98
C ALA A 86 -6.39 12.15 25.91
N GLY A 87 -6.79 10.99 25.35
CA GLY A 87 -6.89 9.74 26.10
C GLY A 87 -5.57 9.31 26.73
N SER A 88 -4.44 9.52 26.04
CA SER A 88 -3.10 9.29 26.62
C SER A 88 -2.86 10.13 27.88
N VAL A 89 -3.22 11.42 27.85
CA VAL A 89 -3.04 12.36 28.96
C VAL A 89 -3.96 12.01 30.14
N LYS A 90 -5.15 11.46 29.88
CA LYS A 90 -6.09 11.02 30.92
C LYS A 90 -5.54 9.90 31.80
N ASN A 91 -4.61 9.08 31.30
CA ASN A 91 -3.92 8.09 32.14
C ASN A 91 -3.07 8.75 33.24
N ALA A 92 -2.63 9.98 33.02
CA ALA A 92 -1.90 10.77 34.01
C ALA A 92 -2.82 11.61 34.92
N GLU A 93 -4.15 11.46 34.86
CA GLU A 93 -5.12 12.29 35.61
C GLU A 93 -4.79 12.43 37.11
N GLU A 94 -4.41 11.34 37.77
CA GLU A 94 -4.05 11.36 39.21
C GLU A 94 -2.81 12.22 39.51
N PHE A 95 -1.95 12.41 38.52
CA PHE A 95 -0.82 13.32 38.60
C PHE A 95 -1.21 14.76 38.31
N LEU A 96 -2.30 15.03 37.59
CA LEU A 96 -2.68 16.35 37.07
C LEU A 96 -3.72 17.04 37.96
N ASN A 97 -3.33 17.38 39.19
CA ASN A 97 -4.21 17.94 40.22
C ASN A 97 -4.31 19.49 40.24
N ASP A 98 -3.61 20.17 39.34
CA ASP A 98 -3.60 21.62 39.17
C ASP A 98 -3.38 21.93 37.68
N THR A 99 -3.51 23.20 37.25
CA THR A 99 -3.26 23.61 35.86
C THR A 99 -1.91 23.08 35.38
N PHE A 100 -1.92 22.48 34.19
CA PHE A 100 -0.78 21.76 33.64
C PHE A 100 -0.55 22.12 32.18
N ILE A 101 0.68 21.90 31.71
CA ILE A 101 1.06 22.08 30.31
C ILE A 101 1.06 20.72 29.63
N VAL A 102 0.58 20.64 28.39
CA VAL A 102 0.76 19.49 27.50
C VAL A 102 1.63 19.95 26.34
N ILE A 103 2.67 19.17 26.01
CA ILE A 103 3.57 19.42 24.88
C ILE A 103 3.70 18.14 24.06
N SER A 104 3.57 18.25 22.74
CA SER A 104 3.87 17.14 21.84
C SER A 104 5.38 16.85 21.83
N GLY A 105 5.75 15.56 21.97
CA GLY A 105 7.15 15.12 22.06
C GLY A 105 7.99 15.33 20.80
N ASP A 106 7.40 15.90 19.75
CA ASP A 106 8.00 16.17 18.45
C ASP A 106 8.17 17.65 18.10
N ALA A 107 7.88 18.55 19.05
CA ALA A 107 8.03 19.99 18.87
C ALA A 107 9.44 20.45 19.24
N LEU A 108 10.10 21.15 18.31
CA LEU A 108 11.28 21.98 18.62
C LEU A 108 10.84 23.43 18.78
N THR A 109 11.00 23.99 19.97
CA THR A 109 10.54 25.35 20.29
C THR A 109 11.32 25.97 21.43
N ASP A 110 11.40 27.30 21.42
CA ASP A 110 11.90 28.13 22.52
C ASP A 110 10.81 29.05 23.10
N ALA A 111 9.54 28.68 22.90
CA ALA A 111 8.37 29.44 23.32
C ALA A 111 8.41 29.86 24.78
N ASN A 112 8.10 31.13 25.05
CA ASN A 112 8.06 31.65 26.41
C ASN A 112 6.79 31.18 27.15
N LEU A 113 6.90 30.04 27.83
CA LEU A 113 5.80 29.42 28.55
C LEU A 113 5.28 30.28 29.71
N GLU A 114 6.12 31.12 30.31
CA GLU A 114 5.73 31.98 31.43
C GLU A 114 4.68 33.04 31.00
N ASN A 115 4.85 33.62 29.81
CA ASN A 115 3.90 34.60 29.28
C ASN A 115 2.57 33.94 28.89
N ALA A 116 2.62 32.74 28.29
CA ALA A 116 1.43 31.97 27.96
C ALA A 116 0.64 31.57 29.23
N LEU A 117 1.33 31.22 30.31
CA LEU A 117 0.73 30.93 31.62
C LEU A 117 0.07 32.16 32.25
N LYS A 118 0.75 33.32 32.25
CA LYS A 118 0.15 34.58 32.71
C LYS A 118 -1.12 34.91 31.92
N PHE A 119 -1.10 34.71 30.60
CA PHE A 119 -2.27 34.90 29.75
C PHE A 119 -3.42 33.95 30.12
N HIS A 120 -3.13 32.66 30.31
CA HIS A 120 -4.12 31.65 30.71
C HIS A 120 -4.85 32.04 32.01
N PHE A 121 -4.09 32.40 33.05
CA PHE A 121 -4.66 32.78 34.35
C PHE A 121 -5.42 34.11 34.27
N ASN A 122 -4.89 35.12 33.56
CA ASN A 122 -5.55 36.41 33.40
C ASN A 122 -6.90 36.30 32.67
N LYS A 123 -7.04 35.35 31.74
CA LYS A 123 -8.28 35.11 31.00
C LYS A 123 -9.26 34.19 31.73
N GLY A 124 -8.86 33.57 32.84
CA GLY A 124 -9.65 32.52 33.49
C GLY A 124 -9.96 31.36 32.55
N SER A 125 -9.01 31.01 31.68
CA SER A 125 -9.19 30.02 30.63
C SER A 125 -9.23 28.60 31.21
N ILE A 126 -10.07 27.73 30.65
CA ILE A 126 -10.02 26.28 30.94
C ILE A 126 -9.03 25.55 30.02
N ALA A 127 -8.80 26.10 28.82
CA ALA A 127 -7.89 25.58 27.81
C ALA A 127 -7.31 26.73 26.98
N THR A 128 -5.99 26.91 27.06
CA THR A 128 -5.26 27.86 26.22
C THR A 128 -4.38 27.08 25.25
N LEU A 129 -4.60 27.29 23.95
CA LEU A 129 -3.78 26.70 22.88
C LEU A 129 -2.69 27.70 22.51
N LEU A 130 -1.43 27.25 22.48
CA LEU A 130 -0.38 28.05 21.85
C LEU A 130 -0.49 27.90 20.34
N LEU A 131 -0.47 29.02 19.63
CA LEU A 131 -0.72 29.08 18.18
C LEU A 131 0.46 29.71 17.45
N LYS A 132 0.70 29.31 16.20
CA LYS A 132 1.75 29.90 15.34
C LYS A 132 1.14 30.31 14.01
N LYS A 133 1.59 31.43 13.43
CA LYS A 133 1.25 31.77 12.03
C LYS A 133 2.22 31.09 11.08
N VAL A 134 1.70 30.40 10.07
CA VAL A 134 2.49 29.69 9.05
C VAL A 134 1.92 29.93 7.65
N ASP A 135 2.79 29.92 6.64
CA ASP A 135 2.39 30.18 5.25
C ASP A 135 1.50 29.06 4.66
N VAL A 136 1.74 27.80 5.06
CA VAL A 136 1.02 26.63 4.54
C VAL A 136 0.45 25.80 5.70
N PRO A 137 -0.85 25.96 6.04
CA PRO A 137 -1.41 25.37 7.26
C PRO A 137 -2.04 23.97 7.10
N LEU A 138 -1.98 23.35 5.92
CA LEU A 138 -2.72 22.12 5.57
C LEU A 138 -2.41 20.92 6.47
N GLU A 139 -1.18 20.84 6.98
CA GLU A 139 -0.71 19.72 7.80
C GLU A 139 -1.17 19.83 9.27
N TYR A 140 -1.80 20.94 9.64
CA TYR A 140 -2.10 21.32 11.02
C TYR A 140 -3.58 21.64 11.25
N GLY A 141 -3.99 21.77 12.52
CA GLY A 141 -5.29 22.34 12.87
C GLY A 141 -5.28 23.85 12.77
N ILE A 142 -6.23 24.44 12.04
CA ILE A 142 -6.39 25.89 11.89
C ILE A 142 -7.35 26.46 12.91
N VAL A 143 -7.00 27.63 13.43
CA VAL A 143 -7.69 28.29 14.55
C VAL A 143 -8.02 29.73 14.18
N VAL A 144 -9.23 30.18 14.55
CA VAL A 144 -9.63 31.58 14.49
C VAL A 144 -9.91 32.08 15.89
N THR A 145 -9.33 33.22 16.23
CA THR A 145 -9.56 33.93 17.49
C THR A 145 -10.24 35.27 17.22
N ASN A 146 -11.02 35.77 18.19
CA ASN A 146 -11.43 37.17 18.22
C ASN A 146 -10.30 38.07 18.78
N ASP A 147 -10.57 39.38 18.87
CA ASP A 147 -9.60 40.39 19.34
C ASP A 147 -9.12 40.17 20.78
N GLU A 148 -9.89 39.46 21.60
CA GLU A 148 -9.54 39.11 22.98
C GLU A 148 -8.78 37.78 23.09
N GLY A 149 -8.52 37.12 21.96
CA GLY A 149 -7.87 35.81 21.87
C GLY A 149 -8.80 34.62 22.10
N ARG A 150 -10.12 34.82 22.23
CA ARG A 150 -11.08 33.72 22.42
C ARG A 150 -11.21 32.94 21.12
N ILE A 151 -11.11 31.61 21.18
CA ILE A 151 -11.23 30.76 19.98
C ILE A 151 -12.69 30.69 19.58
N THR A 152 -12.98 31.08 18.34
CA THR A 152 -14.34 31.07 17.76
C THR A 152 -14.53 29.92 16.77
N ARG A 153 -13.44 29.45 16.16
CA ARG A 153 -13.47 28.33 15.20
C ARG A 153 -12.18 27.53 15.29
N PHE A 154 -12.33 26.21 15.19
CA PHE A 154 -11.22 25.25 15.15
C PHE A 154 -11.54 24.19 14.09
N LEU A 155 -10.58 23.87 13.23
CA LEU A 155 -10.70 22.77 12.25
C LEU A 155 -9.37 22.04 12.13
N GLU A 156 -9.37 20.74 12.34
CA GLU A 156 -8.17 19.89 12.22
C GLU A 156 -7.93 19.50 10.75
N LYS A 157 -6.72 19.75 10.22
CA LYS A 157 -6.23 19.33 8.89
C LYS A 157 -7.19 19.68 7.73
N PRO A 158 -7.32 20.97 7.40
CA PRO A 158 -8.21 21.42 6.34
C PRO A 158 -7.69 20.97 4.96
N SER A 159 -8.61 20.68 4.04
CA SER A 159 -8.29 20.73 2.61
C SER A 159 -8.12 22.19 2.14
N TRP A 160 -7.50 22.41 0.97
CA TRP A 160 -7.32 23.77 0.42
C TRP A 160 -8.61 24.59 0.34
N GLY A 161 -9.77 23.94 0.11
CA GLY A 161 -11.08 24.62 0.08
C GLY A 161 -11.64 24.98 1.46
N GLU A 162 -11.03 24.49 2.53
CA GLU A 162 -11.45 24.67 3.92
C GLU A 162 -10.50 25.59 4.70
N VAL A 163 -9.40 26.05 4.10
CA VAL A 163 -8.44 26.94 4.76
C VAL A 163 -9.07 28.32 4.97
N PHE A 164 -9.28 28.69 6.23
CA PHE A 164 -9.85 29.99 6.63
C PHE A 164 -8.95 30.81 7.57
N SER A 165 -7.76 30.30 7.92
CA SER A 165 -6.79 30.96 8.81
C SER A 165 -5.38 30.45 8.51
N ASP A 166 -4.38 31.31 8.70
CA ASP A 166 -2.93 31.01 8.68
C ASP A 166 -2.40 30.61 10.07
N THR A 167 -3.26 30.70 11.09
CA THR A 167 -2.90 30.46 12.48
C THR A 167 -3.18 29.01 12.83
N VAL A 168 -2.11 28.27 13.15
CA VAL A 168 -2.13 26.83 13.38
C VAL A 168 -1.93 26.46 14.85
N ASN A 169 -2.49 25.33 15.21
CA ASN A 169 -2.29 24.65 16.48
C ASN A 169 -0.87 24.07 16.58
N THR A 170 -0.13 24.43 17.62
CA THR A 170 1.25 23.98 17.84
C THR A 170 1.37 22.62 18.53
N GLY A 171 0.26 22.07 19.04
CA GLY A 171 0.30 20.88 19.90
C GLY A 171 0.77 21.17 21.34
N ILE A 172 0.86 22.46 21.72
CA ILE A 172 1.19 22.92 23.08
C ILE A 172 -0.04 23.56 23.71
N TYR A 173 -0.42 23.07 24.88
CA TYR A 173 -1.65 23.45 25.58
C TYR A 173 -1.40 23.76 27.04
N ILE A 174 -2.13 24.73 27.59
CA ILE A 174 -2.26 24.96 29.04
C ILE A 174 -3.69 24.62 29.42
N LEU A 175 -3.87 23.62 30.28
CA LEU A 175 -5.16 23.02 30.58
C LEU A 175 -5.45 23.06 32.07
N SER A 176 -6.68 23.44 32.42
CA SER A 176 -7.22 23.28 33.77
C SER A 176 -7.67 21.81 33.98
N PRO A 177 -7.51 21.20 35.17
CA PRO A 177 -7.89 19.81 35.43
C PRO A 177 -9.35 19.46 35.08
N VAL A 178 -10.25 20.43 35.14
CA VAL A 178 -11.67 20.28 34.75
C VAL A 178 -11.85 19.75 33.32
N VAL A 179 -10.90 19.98 32.40
CA VAL A 179 -11.03 19.45 31.04
C VAL A 179 -11.01 17.93 30.99
N LEU A 180 -10.39 17.28 31.98
CA LEU A 180 -10.31 15.83 32.05
C LEU A 180 -11.68 15.20 32.36
N SER A 181 -12.63 15.93 32.97
CA SER A 181 -13.96 15.37 33.28
C SER A 181 -14.88 15.21 32.06
N TYR A 182 -14.45 15.67 30.88
CA TYR A 182 -15.25 15.59 29.65
C TYR A 182 -15.12 14.24 28.92
N PHE A 183 -14.23 13.34 29.37
CA PHE A 183 -13.98 12.05 28.75
C PHE A 183 -13.46 11.01 29.76
N ASN A 184 -13.62 9.73 29.45
CA ASN A 184 -13.35 8.64 30.39
C ASN A 184 -11.92 8.08 30.26
N LYS A 185 -11.42 7.43 31.32
CA LYS A 185 -10.17 6.64 31.24
C LYS A 185 -10.35 5.48 30.25
N ASN A 186 -9.28 5.11 29.56
CA ASN A 186 -9.23 4.01 28.57
C ASN A 186 -10.14 4.21 27.34
N GLU A 187 -10.54 5.44 27.03
CA GLU A 187 -11.29 5.80 25.83
C GLU A 187 -10.36 6.38 24.77
N MET A 188 -10.54 5.99 23.50
CA MET A 188 -9.82 6.61 22.39
C MET A 188 -10.37 8.03 22.16
N PHE A 189 -9.57 9.06 22.47
CA PHE A 189 -10.01 10.44 22.52
C PHE A 189 -8.88 11.40 22.12
N ASP A 190 -9.15 12.33 21.19
CA ASP A 190 -8.18 13.31 20.67
C ASP A 190 -8.49 14.74 21.13
N PHE A 191 -7.45 15.55 21.34
CA PHE A 191 -7.61 16.96 21.72
C PHE A 191 -8.29 17.76 20.60
N SER A 192 -7.74 17.66 19.39
CA SER A 192 -8.21 18.42 18.23
C SER A 192 -9.55 17.96 17.68
N LYS A 193 -9.81 16.64 17.66
CA LYS A 193 -11.02 16.09 17.03
C LYS A 193 -12.21 16.01 17.99
N ASP A 194 -11.96 15.84 19.29
CA ASP A 194 -13.01 15.58 20.27
C ASP A 194 -13.09 16.69 21.32
N LEU A 195 -12.04 16.92 22.10
CA LEU A 195 -12.08 17.82 23.25
C LEU A 195 -12.39 19.28 22.83
N PHE A 196 -11.59 19.88 21.95
CA PHE A 196 -11.75 21.29 21.59
C PHE A 196 -13.11 21.56 20.91
N PRO A 197 -13.63 20.71 20.00
CA PRO A 197 -15.00 20.83 19.51
C PRO A 197 -16.07 20.74 20.61
N ILE A 198 -15.88 19.92 21.65
CA ILE A 198 -16.79 19.88 22.81
C ILE A 198 -16.75 21.19 23.60
N LEU A 199 -15.56 21.72 23.89
CA LEU A 199 -15.41 22.97 24.64
C LEU A 199 -16.03 24.15 23.89
N LEU A 200 -15.84 24.21 22.57
CA LEU A 200 -16.46 25.23 21.70
C LEU A 200 -17.99 25.14 21.68
N ARG A 201 -18.54 23.93 21.49
CA ARG A 201 -20.01 23.74 21.49
C ARG A 201 -20.67 24.11 22.83
N LYS A 202 -19.93 23.98 23.94
CA LYS A 202 -20.37 24.34 25.29
C LYS A 202 -20.07 25.79 25.66
N ASP A 203 -19.49 26.57 24.74
CA ASP A 203 -19.07 27.97 24.94
C ASP A 203 -18.18 28.19 26.17
N LEU A 204 -17.30 27.23 26.45
CA LEU A 204 -16.41 27.30 27.60
C LEU A 204 -15.18 28.19 27.33
N PRO A 205 -14.52 28.74 28.36
CA PRO A 205 -13.38 29.66 28.23
C PRO A 205 -12.13 29.07 27.54
N MET A 206 -12.15 28.99 26.21
CA MET A 206 -11.06 28.49 25.38
C MET A 206 -10.40 29.63 24.58
N TYR A 207 -9.09 29.78 24.75
CA TYR A 207 -8.34 30.92 24.19
C TYR A 207 -7.10 30.46 23.40
N GLY A 208 -6.69 31.25 22.42
CA GLY A 208 -5.47 31.09 21.66
C GLY A 208 -4.44 32.13 22.08
N TYR A 209 -3.20 31.69 22.29
CA TYR A 209 -2.05 32.56 22.54
C TYR A 209 -1.07 32.41 21.37
N ILE A 210 -0.99 33.43 20.50
CA ILE A 210 -0.12 33.41 19.32
C ILE A 210 1.32 33.67 19.77
N ILE A 211 2.23 32.74 19.48
CA ILE A 211 3.65 32.85 19.81
C ILE A 211 4.45 33.44 18.64
N GLU A 212 5.30 34.41 18.95
CA GLU A 212 6.30 34.95 18.02
C GLU A 212 7.60 34.10 18.02
N ASP A 213 7.82 33.36 19.11
CA ASP A 213 8.96 32.47 19.34
C ASP A 213 9.05 31.34 18.28
N TYR A 214 10.20 30.67 18.19
CA TYR A 214 10.42 29.59 17.22
C TYR A 214 9.56 28.38 17.57
N TRP A 215 8.94 27.78 16.56
CA TRP A 215 8.24 26.51 16.68
C TRP A 215 8.35 25.73 15.38
N CYS A 216 8.64 24.44 15.50
CA CYS A 216 8.77 23.52 14.38
C CYS A 216 8.27 22.12 14.78
N ASP A 217 7.27 21.59 14.09
CA ASP A 217 6.90 20.16 14.14
C ASP A 217 7.81 19.38 13.19
N ILE A 218 8.71 18.58 13.75
CA ILE A 218 9.67 17.79 12.97
C ILE A 218 8.97 16.52 12.46
N GLY A 219 8.14 16.66 11.43
CA GLY A 219 7.30 15.58 10.88
C GLY A 219 7.93 14.74 9.77
N ASP A 220 8.89 15.30 9.04
CA ASP A 220 9.53 14.69 7.86
C ASP A 220 11.04 15.03 7.76
N PRO A 221 11.82 14.31 6.93
CA PRO A 221 13.26 14.52 6.83
C PRO A 221 13.70 15.91 6.33
N GLY A 222 12.90 16.57 5.49
CA GLY A 222 13.22 17.91 5.01
C GLY A 222 13.14 18.93 6.14
N VAL A 223 12.04 18.90 6.90
CA VAL A 223 11.87 19.74 8.10
C VAL A 223 12.94 19.40 9.16
N TYR A 224 13.31 18.14 9.30
CA TYR A 224 14.40 17.70 10.18
C TYR A 224 15.77 18.30 9.79
N ILE A 225 16.11 18.35 8.51
CA ILE A 225 17.34 19.00 8.05
C ILE A 225 17.26 20.52 8.28
N GLN A 226 16.11 21.12 7.97
CA GLN A 226 15.90 22.56 8.13
C GLN A 226 16.01 23.01 9.59
N SER A 227 15.51 22.21 10.54
CA SER A 227 15.60 22.55 11.96
C SER A 227 17.06 22.63 12.45
N HIS A 228 17.96 21.79 11.94
CA HIS A 228 19.39 21.89 12.25
C HIS A 228 20.03 23.16 11.68
N ILE A 229 19.61 23.56 10.47
CA ILE A 229 20.05 24.83 9.87
C ILE A 229 19.60 26.00 10.74
N ASP A 230 18.33 26.01 11.15
CA ASP A 230 17.75 27.07 11.99
C ASP A 230 18.45 27.16 13.35
N ILE A 231 18.81 26.03 13.97
CA ILE A 231 19.61 25.96 15.20
C ILE A 231 20.98 26.63 14.98
N MET A 232 21.69 26.24 13.92
CA MET A 232 23.03 26.76 13.62
C MET A 232 23.02 28.24 13.18
N ASP A 233 21.92 28.70 12.60
CA ASP A 233 21.70 30.12 12.28
C ASP A 233 21.30 30.95 13.51
N GLY A 234 20.95 30.29 14.63
CA GLY A 234 20.54 30.94 15.88
C GLY A 234 19.10 31.44 15.88
N LYS A 235 18.24 30.86 15.03
CA LYS A 235 16.80 31.21 14.99
C LYS A 235 16.00 30.61 16.15
N VAL A 236 16.55 29.61 16.82
CA VAL A 236 15.97 28.98 18.01
C VAL A 236 16.98 29.00 19.15
N ASN A 237 16.53 29.41 20.33
CA ASN A 237 17.36 29.54 21.52
C ASN A 237 17.40 28.23 22.33
N ILE A 238 18.28 27.31 21.93
CA ILE A 238 18.54 26.04 22.61
C ILE A 238 20.01 25.90 23.05
N ASN A 239 20.26 24.99 23.99
CA ASN A 239 21.60 24.64 24.43
C ASN A 239 22.26 23.62 23.49
N ILE A 240 23.18 24.08 22.63
CA ILE A 240 23.95 23.21 21.74
C ILE A 240 25.07 22.52 22.53
N PRO A 241 25.13 21.18 22.57
CA PRO A 241 26.18 20.47 23.30
C PRO A 241 27.58 20.69 22.69
N GLY A 242 28.60 20.64 23.56
CA GLY A 242 30.01 20.82 23.19
C GLY A 242 30.53 22.23 23.47
N LYS A 243 31.84 22.39 23.40
CA LYS A 243 32.49 23.71 23.56
C LYS A 243 32.53 24.41 22.21
N GLN A 244 32.11 25.66 22.19
CA GLN A 244 32.31 26.51 21.02
C GLN A 244 33.80 26.87 20.90
N ILE A 245 34.50 26.28 19.91
CA ILE A 245 35.95 26.48 19.72
C ILE A 245 36.25 27.63 18.75
N ARG A 246 35.30 27.96 17.88
CA ARG A 246 35.32 29.08 16.92
C ARG A 246 33.88 29.56 16.72
N GLU A 247 33.71 30.72 16.10
CA GLU A 247 32.39 31.27 15.80
C GLU A 247 31.51 30.22 15.08
N LYS A 248 30.37 29.91 15.69
CA LYS A 248 29.41 28.88 15.26
C LYS A 248 30.00 27.47 14.97
N VAL A 249 31.07 27.10 15.65
CA VAL A 249 31.65 25.73 15.60
C VAL A 249 31.70 25.14 17.00
N TRP A 250 30.88 24.11 17.23
CA TRP A 250 30.79 23.40 18.51
C TRP A 250 31.45 22.02 18.41
N VAL A 251 32.29 21.69 19.39
CA VAL A 251 33.02 20.42 19.43
C VAL A 251 32.84 19.74 20.79
N GLY A 252 32.43 18.48 20.77
CA GLY A 252 32.27 17.63 21.92
C GLY A 252 33.61 17.19 22.53
N GLU A 253 33.55 16.80 23.80
CA GLU A 253 34.71 16.30 24.55
C GLU A 253 35.33 15.05 23.90
N GLY A 254 36.66 14.93 23.97
CA GLY A 254 37.40 13.77 23.48
C GLY A 254 37.50 13.66 21.95
N THR A 255 36.95 14.62 21.21
CA THR A 255 37.07 14.68 19.74
C THR A 255 38.46 15.13 19.32
N VAL A 256 39.01 14.45 18.31
CA VAL A 256 40.34 14.73 17.76
C VAL A 256 40.20 15.11 16.29
N ILE A 257 40.67 16.30 15.95
CA ILE A 257 40.65 16.86 14.60
C ILE A 257 42.10 17.08 14.20
N ASP A 258 42.54 16.45 13.11
CA ASP A 258 43.91 16.61 12.61
C ASP A 258 44.17 18.03 12.08
N GLU A 259 45.43 18.46 12.01
CA GLU A 259 45.82 19.85 11.70
C GLU A 259 45.38 20.34 10.31
N LYS A 260 45.29 19.44 9.32
CA LYS A 260 44.93 19.79 7.92
C LYS A 260 43.45 19.60 7.60
N VAL A 261 42.57 19.52 8.60
CA VAL A 261 41.12 19.48 8.37
C VAL A 261 40.61 20.89 8.11
N ASP A 262 39.88 21.05 7.01
CA ASP A 262 39.19 22.31 6.72
C ASP A 262 37.75 22.24 7.24
N ILE A 263 37.35 23.24 8.03
CA ILE A 263 36.04 23.30 8.69
C ILE A 263 35.42 24.67 8.41
N GLU A 264 34.32 24.66 7.67
CA GLU A 264 33.48 25.84 7.45
C GLU A 264 32.38 25.94 8.52
N SER A 265 32.26 27.12 9.12
CA SER A 265 31.14 27.47 9.99
C SER A 265 29.83 27.67 9.20
N PRO A 266 28.66 27.40 9.79
CA PRO A 266 28.46 26.77 11.11
C PRO A 266 28.54 25.24 11.05
N CYS A 267 29.00 24.59 12.13
CA CYS A 267 28.96 23.12 12.26
C CYS A 267 28.95 22.65 13.72
N ILE A 268 28.45 21.44 13.93
CA ILE A 268 28.39 20.77 15.24
C ILE A 268 29.09 19.42 15.13
N ILE A 269 30.05 19.15 16.00
CA ILE A 269 30.81 17.90 16.04
C ILE A 269 30.66 17.29 17.45
N GLY A 270 30.18 16.06 17.52
CA GLY A 270 29.91 15.32 18.75
C GLY A 270 31.17 14.92 19.50
N LYS A 271 31.00 14.13 20.56
CA LYS A 271 32.07 13.62 21.43
C LYS A 271 32.81 12.46 20.78
N HIS A 272 34.07 12.27 21.16
CA HIS A 272 34.88 11.10 20.75
C HIS A 272 34.94 10.85 19.23
N THR A 273 34.75 11.88 18.41
CA THR A 273 34.83 11.79 16.96
C THR A 273 36.28 12.00 16.49
N ARG A 274 36.71 11.28 15.47
CA ARG A 274 38.02 11.46 14.82
C ARG A 274 37.84 11.97 13.41
N ILE A 275 38.46 13.09 13.07
CA ILE A 275 38.49 13.64 11.71
C ILE A 275 39.93 13.71 11.25
N LYS A 276 40.27 12.96 10.19
CA LYS A 276 41.63 12.85 9.67
C LYS A 276 41.98 13.94 8.64
N ASN A 277 43.29 14.12 8.42
CA ASN A 277 43.85 15.13 7.51
C ASN A 277 43.20 15.19 6.13
N ASP A 278 43.22 16.39 5.53
CA ASP A 278 42.77 16.67 4.17
C ASP A 278 41.27 16.44 3.93
N SER A 279 40.48 16.25 4.99
CA SER A 279 39.03 16.19 4.94
C SER A 279 38.40 17.58 5.07
N PHE A 280 37.22 17.73 4.46
CA PHE A 280 36.48 18.99 4.41
C PHE A 280 35.11 18.84 5.08
N ILE A 281 34.90 19.59 6.16
CA ILE A 281 33.62 19.70 6.87
C ILE A 281 32.97 21.03 6.51
N GLY A 282 32.03 21.00 5.58
CA GLY A 282 31.33 22.18 5.10
C GLY A 282 30.26 22.68 6.07
N ARG A 283 29.78 23.89 5.79
CA ARG A 283 28.69 24.53 6.53
C ARG A 283 27.45 23.65 6.70
N TYR A 284 26.75 23.89 7.80
CA TYR A 284 25.52 23.20 8.21
C TYR A 284 25.69 21.68 8.38
N THR A 285 26.91 21.23 8.70
CA THR A 285 27.18 19.83 8.98
C THR A 285 27.07 19.54 10.46
N VAL A 286 26.41 18.43 10.79
CA VAL A 286 26.22 17.94 12.15
C VAL A 286 26.77 16.51 12.19
N ILE A 287 27.79 16.29 13.00
CA ILE A 287 28.40 14.99 13.21
C ILE A 287 28.13 14.57 14.65
N GLY A 288 27.55 13.40 14.83
CA GLY A 288 27.24 12.81 16.13
C GLY A 288 28.47 12.30 16.87
N ASP A 289 28.21 11.51 17.90
CA ASP A 289 29.28 10.98 18.75
C ASP A 289 29.96 9.76 18.13
N SER A 290 31.25 9.59 18.43
CA SER A 290 32.04 8.39 18.11
C SER A 290 32.11 8.05 16.63
N ASN A 291 32.17 9.07 15.76
CA ASN A 291 32.33 8.89 14.32
C ASN A 291 33.80 8.87 13.92
N ILE A 292 34.12 8.18 12.82
CA ILE A 292 35.43 8.23 12.19
C ILE A 292 35.25 8.75 10.77
N ILE A 293 35.88 9.89 10.47
CA ILE A 293 35.94 10.48 9.14
C ILE A 293 37.39 10.39 8.67
N ASP A 294 37.63 9.50 7.70
CA ASP A 294 38.95 9.28 7.10
C ASP A 294 39.34 10.42 6.14
N ALA A 295 40.60 10.40 5.68
CA ALA A 295 41.22 11.45 4.90
C ALA A 295 40.54 11.70 3.55
N HIS A 296 40.63 12.93 3.04
CA HIS A 296 40.09 13.36 1.74
C HIS A 296 38.56 13.29 1.59
N SER A 297 37.83 13.05 2.68
CA SER A 297 36.37 12.99 2.65
C SER A 297 35.76 14.38 2.76
N SER A 298 34.67 14.61 2.04
CA SER A 298 34.01 15.91 1.94
C SER A 298 32.55 15.78 2.36
N ILE A 299 32.18 16.46 3.44
CA ILE A 299 30.84 16.39 4.03
C ILE A 299 30.26 17.80 4.07
N LYS A 300 29.09 18.01 3.46
CA LYS A 300 28.45 19.35 3.42
C LYS A 300 26.97 19.23 3.71
N ARG A 301 26.41 20.13 4.53
CA ARG A 301 24.98 20.19 4.85
C ARG A 301 24.37 18.85 5.29
N SER A 302 25.18 17.96 5.86
CA SER A 302 24.78 16.59 6.15
C SER A 302 24.70 16.35 7.66
N ILE A 303 23.82 15.44 8.06
CA ILE A 303 23.61 15.06 9.46
C ILE A 303 24.05 13.61 9.61
N ILE A 304 25.04 13.36 10.44
CA ILE A 304 25.60 12.03 10.69
C ILE A 304 25.35 11.72 12.15
N TRP A 305 24.68 10.61 12.45
CA TRP A 305 24.42 10.19 13.82
C TRP A 305 25.65 9.50 14.44
N LYS A 306 25.47 8.64 15.44
CA LYS A 306 26.59 8.06 16.20
C LYS A 306 27.19 6.82 15.53
N ASN A 307 28.47 6.59 15.80
CA ASN A 307 29.21 5.37 15.42
C ASN A 307 29.31 5.09 13.91
N CYS A 308 29.25 6.11 13.05
CA CYS A 308 29.44 5.93 11.61
C CYS A 308 30.92 5.88 11.26
N LEU A 309 31.23 5.08 10.24
CA LEU A 309 32.55 4.98 9.63
C LEU A 309 32.47 5.55 8.22
N ILE A 310 33.25 6.58 7.95
CA ILE A 310 33.31 7.26 6.66
C ILE A 310 34.74 7.14 6.16
N ASP A 311 34.98 6.19 5.23
CA ASP A 311 36.30 5.93 4.64
C ASP A 311 36.77 7.10 3.76
N SER A 312 37.96 6.97 3.16
CA SER A 312 38.59 8.03 2.38
C SER A 312 37.84 8.37 1.09
N ASN A 313 37.87 9.65 0.70
CA ASN A 313 37.25 10.17 -0.53
C ASN A 313 35.72 10.03 -0.60
N VAL A 314 35.01 9.92 0.54
CA VAL A 314 33.54 9.87 0.56
C VAL A 314 32.97 11.29 0.38
N GLU A 315 31.87 11.39 -0.38
CA GLU A 315 31.17 12.66 -0.60
C GLU A 315 29.73 12.61 -0.06
N LEU A 316 29.44 13.41 0.96
CA LEU A 316 28.10 13.57 1.51
C LEU A 316 27.60 15.00 1.26
N ARG A 317 26.41 15.14 0.66
CA ARG A 317 25.79 16.43 0.31
C ARG A 317 24.32 16.41 0.73
N GLY A 318 23.95 17.16 1.77
CA GLY A 318 22.54 17.27 2.15
C GLY A 318 21.89 15.97 2.61
N SER A 319 22.69 14.98 3.07
CA SER A 319 22.21 13.63 3.40
C SER A 319 22.13 13.42 4.91
N VAL A 320 21.25 12.50 5.34
CA VAL A 320 21.14 12.06 6.74
C VAL A 320 21.61 10.61 6.86
N LEU A 321 22.60 10.36 7.70
CA LEU A 321 23.14 9.05 7.99
C LEU A 321 22.76 8.67 9.42
N CYS A 322 22.06 7.57 9.58
CA CYS A 322 21.65 7.06 10.87
C CYS A 322 22.82 6.37 11.61
N ASN A 323 22.57 5.66 12.70
CA ASN A 323 23.63 5.10 13.55
C ASN A 323 24.36 3.96 12.83
N LYS A 324 25.66 3.81 13.10
CA LYS A 324 26.46 2.66 12.65
C LYS A 324 26.46 2.45 11.13
N VAL A 325 26.31 3.52 10.37
CA VAL A 325 26.40 3.47 8.91
C VAL A 325 27.86 3.47 8.48
N HIS A 326 28.24 2.60 7.54
CA HIS A 326 29.60 2.53 7.00
C HIS A 326 29.62 2.89 5.51
N PHE A 327 30.21 4.02 5.15
CA PHE A 327 30.53 4.38 3.77
C PHE A 327 31.98 4.02 3.45
N TYR A 328 32.18 3.11 2.50
CA TYR A 328 33.50 2.73 1.98
C TYR A 328 34.03 3.77 0.98
N SER A 329 35.31 3.66 0.63
CA SER A 329 36.01 4.67 -0.16
C SER A 329 35.29 5.08 -1.44
N SER A 330 35.33 6.38 -1.75
CA SER A 330 34.77 6.96 -2.98
C SER A 330 33.25 6.82 -3.17
N SER A 331 32.51 6.38 -2.15
CA SER A 331 31.04 6.35 -2.18
C SER A 331 30.42 7.73 -1.94
N LYS A 332 29.17 7.93 -2.39
CA LYS A 332 28.51 9.24 -2.45
C LYS A 332 27.05 9.19 -2.01
N ALA A 333 26.58 10.23 -1.33
CA ALA A 333 25.16 10.45 -1.03
C ALA A 333 24.77 11.93 -1.21
N PHE A 334 23.61 12.16 -1.83
CA PHE A 334 23.16 13.48 -2.27
C PHE A 334 21.88 13.96 -1.55
N GLU A 335 21.36 15.11 -1.97
CA GLU A 335 20.42 15.93 -1.19
C GLU A 335 19.16 15.17 -0.77
N ASN A 336 18.73 15.36 0.48
CA ASN A 336 17.55 14.74 1.09
C ASN A 336 17.57 13.21 1.10
N SER A 337 18.71 12.57 0.82
CA SER A 337 18.85 11.13 1.02
C SER A 337 18.95 10.80 2.50
N VAL A 338 18.37 9.67 2.91
CA VAL A 338 18.40 9.18 4.28
C VAL A 338 18.84 7.72 4.28
N VAL A 339 19.89 7.41 5.05
CA VAL A 339 20.46 6.07 5.17
C VAL A 339 20.21 5.53 6.57
N GLY A 340 19.40 4.47 6.68
CA GLY A 340 18.99 3.84 7.93
C GLY A 340 20.12 3.19 8.73
N ASP A 341 19.83 2.85 9.98
CA ASP A 341 20.79 2.28 10.92
C ASP A 341 21.49 1.03 10.34
N ASP A 342 22.74 0.78 10.76
CA ASP A 342 23.48 -0.45 10.47
C ASP A 342 23.62 -0.77 8.95
N THR A 343 23.55 0.26 8.09
CA THR A 343 23.69 0.13 6.63
C THR A 343 25.14 0.23 6.18
N ILE A 344 25.55 -0.66 5.27
CA ILE A 344 26.87 -0.69 4.65
C ILE A 344 26.78 -0.24 3.19
N VAL A 345 27.53 0.79 2.82
CA VAL A 345 27.66 1.33 1.47
C VAL A 345 29.07 1.05 0.95
N LYS A 346 29.21 0.09 0.02
CA LYS A 346 30.51 -0.30 -0.54
C LYS A 346 31.10 0.77 -1.45
N ALA A 347 32.37 0.57 -1.82
CA ALA A 347 33.16 1.55 -2.54
C ALA A 347 32.48 1.97 -3.85
N ASN A 348 32.69 3.23 -4.26
CA ASN A 348 32.15 3.80 -5.50
C ASN A 348 30.61 3.79 -5.64
N ALA A 349 29.85 3.36 -4.64
CA ALA A 349 28.39 3.39 -4.70
C ALA A 349 27.86 4.82 -4.58
N THR A 350 26.75 5.11 -5.25
CA THR A 350 26.14 6.44 -5.31
C THR A 350 24.66 6.39 -4.94
N ILE A 351 24.27 7.16 -3.93
CA ILE A 351 22.87 7.35 -3.51
C ILE A 351 22.37 8.68 -4.06
N LYS A 352 21.40 8.64 -4.97
CA LYS A 352 20.82 9.85 -5.60
C LYS A 352 19.99 10.68 -4.61
N PRO A 353 19.61 11.93 -5.00
CA PRO A 353 18.76 12.77 -4.16
C PRO A 353 17.40 12.14 -3.83
N ASN A 354 16.85 12.50 -2.66
CA ASN A 354 15.54 12.09 -2.15
C ASN A 354 15.37 10.57 -1.94
N ILE A 355 16.47 9.82 -1.87
CA ILE A 355 16.45 8.37 -1.66
C ILE A 355 16.49 8.01 -0.19
N LYS A 356 15.56 7.16 0.24
CA LYS A 356 15.47 6.62 1.59
C LYS A 356 15.86 5.14 1.60
N ILE A 357 16.86 4.78 2.38
CA ILE A 357 17.34 3.40 2.57
C ILE A 357 16.99 2.99 4.00
N TRP A 358 16.25 1.90 4.15
CA TRP A 358 15.86 1.37 5.47
C TRP A 358 17.07 0.79 6.20
N PRO A 359 16.97 0.53 7.52
CA PRO A 359 18.06 -0.10 8.27
C PRO A 359 18.48 -1.46 7.71
N ASP A 360 19.69 -1.87 8.10
CA ASP A 360 20.27 -3.19 7.85
C ASP A 360 20.42 -3.53 6.36
N LYS A 361 20.91 -2.56 5.57
CA LYS A 361 21.09 -2.73 4.11
C LYS A 361 22.54 -2.85 3.71
N PHE A 362 22.78 -3.59 2.65
CA PHE A 362 24.08 -3.75 2.03
C PHE A 362 24.01 -3.25 0.59
N ILE A 363 24.76 -2.19 0.29
CA ILE A 363 24.82 -1.59 -1.03
C ILE A 363 26.15 -2.00 -1.66
N GLY A 364 26.06 -2.73 -2.77
CA GLY A 364 27.21 -3.29 -3.48
C GLY A 364 28.11 -2.23 -4.11
N GLU A 365 29.34 -2.64 -4.44
CA GLU A 365 30.34 -1.75 -5.04
C GLU A 365 29.86 -1.17 -6.37
N GLY A 366 30.09 0.12 -6.60
CA GLY A 366 29.72 0.80 -7.84
C GLY A 366 28.21 0.93 -8.09
N THR A 367 27.36 0.56 -7.14
CA THR A 367 25.90 0.58 -7.31
C THR A 367 25.37 2.01 -7.33
N GLU A 368 24.53 2.34 -8.30
CA GLU A 368 23.79 3.60 -8.33
C GLU A 368 22.34 3.38 -7.86
N ILE A 369 21.95 4.03 -6.76
CA ILE A 369 20.61 3.89 -6.18
C ILE A 369 19.78 5.11 -6.56
N ASN A 370 18.70 4.85 -7.30
CA ASN A 370 17.74 5.85 -7.79
C ASN A 370 16.31 5.65 -7.27
N SER A 371 16.11 4.71 -6.34
CA SER A 371 14.82 4.43 -5.68
C SER A 371 15.00 4.09 -4.20
N ASN A 372 13.96 4.32 -3.40
CA ASN A 372 13.95 3.94 -1.98
C ASN A 372 14.17 2.42 -1.83
N LEU A 373 14.90 2.01 -0.79
CA LEU A 373 15.25 0.61 -0.55
C LEU A 373 14.68 0.15 0.79
N VAL A 374 13.55 -0.57 0.73
CA VAL A 374 12.79 -1.06 1.90
C VAL A 374 13.04 -2.56 2.14
N TRP A 375 13.08 -3.37 1.08
CA TRP A 375 13.21 -4.84 1.10
C TRP A 375 14.27 -5.32 0.11
N GLY A 376 15.07 -6.34 0.48
CA GLY A 376 15.91 -7.11 -0.45
C GLY A 376 16.82 -6.29 -1.39
N THR A 377 17.47 -6.96 -2.33
CA THR A 377 18.37 -6.34 -3.34
C THR A 377 17.63 -5.76 -4.55
N LYS A 378 16.29 -5.79 -4.60
CA LYS A 378 15.41 -5.20 -5.62
C LYS A 378 14.04 -4.87 -5.00
N TYR A 379 13.40 -3.79 -5.45
CA TYR A 379 12.14 -3.27 -4.87
C TYR A 379 10.92 -3.48 -5.77
N THR A 380 9.82 -3.97 -5.16
CA THR A 380 8.42 -3.79 -5.59
C THR A 380 7.62 -3.04 -4.49
N ARG A 381 6.59 -2.28 -4.89
CA ARG A 381 5.89 -1.31 -4.03
C ARG A 381 4.84 -1.92 -3.08
N ASN A 382 4.30 -3.08 -3.43
CA ASN A 382 3.28 -3.85 -2.69
C ASN A 382 3.61 -5.36 -2.80
N ILE A 383 3.17 -6.18 -1.84
CA ILE A 383 3.26 -7.66 -1.92
C ILE A 383 2.19 -8.19 -2.87
N PHE A 384 0.97 -7.63 -2.77
CA PHE A 384 -0.14 -7.97 -3.64
C PHE A 384 -0.19 -7.06 -4.87
N GLY A 385 -0.11 -7.67 -6.05
CA GLY A 385 -0.36 -7.07 -7.35
C GLY A 385 -1.78 -7.37 -7.88
N ASN A 386 -2.00 -7.14 -9.18
CA ASN A 386 -3.30 -7.21 -9.84
C ASN A 386 -3.84 -8.65 -9.90
N ARG A 387 -2.94 -9.63 -9.73
CA ARG A 387 -3.21 -11.07 -9.81
C ARG A 387 -2.64 -11.78 -8.57
N GLY A 388 -2.95 -11.24 -7.39
CA GLY A 388 -2.37 -11.74 -6.14
C GLY A 388 -0.87 -11.45 -6.09
N ILE A 389 -0.09 -12.40 -5.61
CA ILE A 389 1.35 -12.22 -5.38
C ILE A 389 2.11 -12.88 -6.53
N ALA A 390 3.08 -12.18 -7.11
CA ALA A 390 3.87 -12.70 -8.22
C ALA A 390 5.34 -12.31 -8.07
N GLY A 391 6.25 -13.20 -8.47
CA GLY A 391 7.68 -12.93 -8.39
C GLY A 391 8.54 -14.07 -8.95
N GLU A 392 9.82 -13.79 -9.12
CA GLU A 392 10.81 -14.78 -9.53
C GLU A 392 11.08 -15.78 -8.39
N ILE A 393 11.11 -17.07 -8.73
CA ILE A 393 11.32 -18.18 -7.81
C ILE A 393 12.74 -18.09 -7.24
N ASN A 394 12.86 -18.20 -5.91
CA ASN A 394 14.13 -18.08 -5.17
C ASN A 394 14.83 -16.71 -5.27
N ILE A 395 14.17 -15.70 -5.84
CA ILE A 395 14.66 -14.32 -5.87
C ILE A 395 13.67 -13.43 -5.11
N ASP A 396 12.44 -13.34 -5.61
CA ASP A 396 11.37 -12.59 -4.97
C ASP A 396 10.54 -13.50 -4.04
N ILE A 397 10.30 -14.75 -4.47
CA ILE A 397 9.51 -15.73 -3.72
C ILE A 397 10.41 -16.90 -3.31
N THR A 398 10.95 -16.83 -2.09
CA THR A 398 11.73 -17.91 -1.46
C THR A 398 10.87 -18.73 -0.50
N PRO A 399 11.30 -19.93 -0.08
CA PRO A 399 10.63 -20.69 0.98
C PRO A 399 10.47 -19.90 2.29
N GLU A 400 11.47 -19.12 2.70
CA GLU A 400 11.41 -18.29 3.90
C GLU A 400 10.36 -17.20 3.77
N TYR A 401 10.32 -16.55 2.61
CA TYR A 401 9.30 -15.55 2.28
C TYR A 401 7.89 -16.16 2.34
N ALA A 402 7.71 -17.32 1.70
CA ALA A 402 6.45 -18.05 1.69
C ALA A 402 6.01 -18.51 3.09
N SER A 403 6.93 -18.96 3.93
CA SER A 403 6.63 -19.35 5.31
C SER A 403 6.20 -18.17 6.17
N LYS A 404 6.90 -17.02 6.07
CA LYS A 404 6.50 -15.79 6.76
C LYS A 404 5.12 -15.30 6.29
N LEU A 405 4.85 -15.40 5.00
CA LEU A 405 3.59 -14.99 4.42
C LEU A 405 2.43 -15.93 4.82
N GLY A 406 2.72 -17.24 4.93
CA GLY A 406 1.81 -18.20 5.54
C GLY A 406 1.49 -17.85 6.99
N ALA A 407 2.48 -17.50 7.80
CA ALA A 407 2.26 -17.06 9.18
C ALA A 407 1.45 -15.75 9.25
N ALA A 408 1.72 -14.79 8.37
CA ALA A 408 0.95 -13.55 8.29
C ALA A 408 -0.52 -13.80 7.91
N TYR A 409 -0.77 -14.73 6.99
CA TYR A 409 -2.11 -15.12 6.60
C TYR A 409 -2.83 -15.88 7.73
N GLY A 410 -2.16 -16.84 8.36
CA GLY A 410 -2.70 -17.60 9.51
C GLY A 410 -3.10 -16.71 10.68
N ALA A 411 -2.32 -15.65 10.96
CA ALA A 411 -2.61 -14.69 12.03
C ALA A 411 -3.95 -13.94 11.85
N ILE A 412 -4.53 -13.88 10.64
CA ILE A 412 -5.86 -13.29 10.42
C ILE A 412 -6.93 -14.02 11.22
N PHE A 413 -6.81 -15.34 11.34
CA PHE A 413 -7.83 -16.24 11.83
C PHE A 413 -7.83 -16.42 13.36
N LYS A 414 -6.90 -15.77 14.08
CA LYS A 414 -6.84 -15.78 15.56
C LYS A 414 -6.99 -17.18 16.17
N GLU A 415 -6.17 -18.12 15.69
CA GLU A 415 -6.11 -19.52 16.17
C GLU A 415 -7.36 -20.37 15.89
N LYS A 416 -8.33 -19.88 15.10
CA LYS A 416 -9.52 -20.63 14.70
C LYS A 416 -9.78 -20.52 13.22
N GLY A 417 -9.62 -21.61 12.50
CA GLY A 417 -10.01 -21.71 11.10
C GLY A 417 -9.38 -22.89 10.38
N ILE A 418 -9.87 -23.14 9.17
CA ILE A 418 -9.36 -24.15 8.25
C ILE A 418 -8.95 -23.47 6.95
N VAL A 419 -7.67 -23.59 6.58
CA VAL A 419 -7.16 -23.05 5.31
C VAL A 419 -6.90 -24.19 4.33
N GLY A 420 -7.48 -24.09 3.13
CA GLY A 420 -7.22 -25.00 2.03
C GLY A 420 -6.01 -24.57 1.21
N ILE A 421 -5.04 -25.45 0.96
CA ILE A 421 -3.85 -25.12 0.16
C ILE A 421 -3.70 -26.10 -1.00
N SER A 422 -3.40 -25.57 -2.19
CA SER A 422 -3.15 -26.35 -3.41
C SER A 422 -2.01 -25.75 -4.22
N CYS A 423 -1.47 -26.54 -5.17
CA CYS A 423 -0.51 -26.05 -6.16
C CYS A 423 -0.73 -26.69 -7.54
N ASP A 424 -0.05 -26.16 -8.56
CA ASP A 424 0.11 -26.85 -9.84
C ASP A 424 1.13 -28.00 -9.74
N ASN A 425 1.29 -28.76 -10.83
CA ASN A 425 2.24 -29.87 -10.89
C ASN A 425 3.66 -29.39 -11.26
N ASN A 426 4.21 -28.45 -10.48
CA ASN A 426 5.59 -27.98 -10.64
C ASN A 426 6.39 -28.21 -9.34
N PRO A 427 7.64 -28.70 -9.39
CA PRO A 427 8.46 -28.85 -8.18
C PRO A 427 8.62 -27.57 -7.35
N ALA A 428 8.74 -26.41 -8.01
CA ALA A 428 8.91 -25.12 -7.32
C ALA A 428 7.64 -24.71 -6.57
N SER A 429 6.46 -24.87 -7.17
CA SER A 429 5.20 -24.58 -6.49
C SER A 429 4.94 -25.54 -5.34
N LYS A 430 5.29 -26.84 -5.47
CA LYS A 430 5.23 -27.82 -4.38
C LYS A 430 6.14 -27.43 -3.20
N MET A 431 7.35 -26.96 -3.48
CA MET A 431 8.27 -26.46 -2.46
C MET A 431 7.68 -25.25 -1.71
N ILE A 432 7.19 -24.25 -2.45
CA ILE A 432 6.58 -23.03 -1.87
C ILE A 432 5.31 -23.39 -1.09
N LYS A 433 4.52 -24.37 -1.56
CA LYS A 433 3.35 -24.90 -0.86
C LYS A 433 3.71 -25.42 0.53
N LEU A 434 4.72 -26.27 0.63
CA LEU A 434 5.18 -26.81 1.91
C LEU A 434 5.64 -25.71 2.87
N ALA A 435 6.33 -24.69 2.36
CA ALA A 435 6.73 -23.53 3.15
C ALA A 435 5.53 -22.73 3.69
N PHE A 436 4.51 -22.49 2.87
CA PHE A 436 3.26 -21.85 3.29
C PHE A 436 2.55 -22.64 4.38
N ILE A 437 2.42 -23.97 4.19
CA ILE A 437 1.82 -24.87 5.17
C ILE A 437 2.55 -24.74 6.50
N ALA A 438 3.89 -24.84 6.49
CA ALA A 438 4.70 -24.69 7.70
C ALA A 438 4.46 -23.34 8.40
N GLY A 439 4.37 -22.26 7.63
CA GLY A 439 4.05 -20.92 8.15
C GLY A 439 2.70 -20.85 8.85
N ILE A 440 1.65 -21.36 8.22
CA ILE A 440 0.27 -21.33 8.76
C ILE A 440 0.14 -22.19 10.02
N LEU A 441 0.75 -23.38 10.04
CA LEU A 441 0.69 -24.28 11.19
C LEU A 441 1.25 -23.64 12.46
N THR A 442 2.23 -22.73 12.34
CA THR A 442 2.78 -22.01 13.50
C THR A 442 1.78 -21.10 14.22
N THR A 443 0.63 -20.80 13.60
CA THR A 443 -0.41 -19.93 14.15
C THR A 443 -1.59 -20.73 14.71
N GLY A 444 -1.47 -22.06 14.81
CA GLY A 444 -2.51 -22.96 15.32
C GLY A 444 -3.68 -23.18 14.37
N ILE A 445 -3.52 -22.82 13.09
CA ILE A 445 -4.59 -22.95 12.09
C ILE A 445 -4.50 -24.30 11.41
N LYS A 446 -5.66 -24.94 11.25
CA LYS A 446 -5.77 -26.24 10.57
C LYS A 446 -5.59 -26.07 9.07
N VAL A 447 -4.83 -26.97 8.46
CA VAL A 447 -4.56 -26.95 7.02
C VAL A 447 -5.16 -28.17 6.33
N ASN A 448 -5.97 -27.93 5.31
CA ASN A 448 -6.37 -28.94 4.32
C ASN A 448 -5.43 -28.84 3.11
N ASP A 449 -4.52 -29.80 2.94
CA ASP A 449 -3.70 -29.89 1.74
C ASP A 449 -4.51 -30.58 0.64
N PHE A 450 -4.98 -29.79 -0.32
CA PHE A 450 -5.71 -30.25 -1.50
C PHE A 450 -4.80 -30.88 -2.56
N GLY A 451 -3.48 -30.78 -2.42
CA GLY A 451 -2.54 -31.37 -3.34
C GLY A 451 -2.46 -30.61 -4.67
N GLU A 452 -2.31 -31.37 -5.75
CA GLU A 452 -2.08 -30.85 -7.10
C GLU A 452 -3.40 -30.68 -7.84
N MET A 453 -3.74 -29.46 -8.21
CA MET A 453 -4.95 -29.16 -8.98
C MET A 453 -4.84 -27.83 -9.72
N LEU A 454 -5.86 -27.49 -10.50
CA LEU A 454 -5.95 -26.21 -11.19
C LEU A 454 -6.70 -25.20 -10.30
N LEU A 455 -6.42 -23.91 -10.49
CA LEU A 455 -7.05 -22.84 -9.72
C LEU A 455 -8.60 -22.92 -9.67
N PRO A 456 -9.34 -23.16 -10.77
CA PRO A 456 -10.81 -23.31 -10.69
C PRO A 456 -11.25 -24.47 -9.79
N ILE A 457 -10.51 -25.58 -9.82
CA ILE A 457 -10.76 -26.76 -8.99
C ILE A 457 -10.49 -26.41 -7.52
N ALA A 458 -9.41 -25.67 -7.23
CA ALA A 458 -9.09 -25.20 -5.88
C ALA A 458 -10.19 -24.30 -5.31
N ARG A 459 -10.71 -23.36 -6.11
CA ARG A 459 -11.86 -22.51 -5.72
C ARG A 459 -13.09 -23.35 -5.39
N SER A 460 -13.37 -24.37 -6.20
CA SER A 460 -14.46 -25.32 -5.92
C SER A 460 -14.22 -26.13 -4.65
N ALA A 461 -12.98 -26.58 -4.41
CA ALA A 461 -12.60 -27.35 -3.23
C ALA A 461 -12.80 -26.54 -1.94
N ILE A 462 -12.38 -25.27 -1.94
CA ILE A 462 -12.57 -24.33 -0.82
C ILE A 462 -14.04 -24.28 -0.41
N ARG A 463 -14.94 -24.09 -1.38
CA ARG A 463 -16.40 -24.07 -1.13
C ARG A 463 -16.93 -25.42 -0.66
N PHE A 464 -16.51 -26.50 -1.31
CA PHE A 464 -17.03 -27.84 -1.02
C PHE A 464 -16.64 -28.33 0.38
N TYR A 465 -15.39 -28.07 0.80
CA TYR A 465 -14.90 -28.42 2.12
C TYR A 465 -15.16 -27.34 3.18
N ASN A 466 -15.82 -26.23 2.80
CA ASN A 466 -16.18 -25.11 3.66
C ASN A 466 -14.98 -24.60 4.48
N THR A 467 -13.86 -24.36 3.80
CA THR A 467 -12.66 -23.77 4.42
C THR A 467 -12.84 -22.27 4.60
N ASP A 468 -12.25 -21.68 5.65
CA ASP A 468 -12.34 -20.25 5.95
C ASP A 468 -11.53 -19.37 4.99
N GLY A 469 -10.62 -19.97 4.24
CA GLY A 469 -9.87 -19.35 3.17
C GLY A 469 -9.01 -20.37 2.43
N GLY A 470 -8.27 -19.92 1.42
CA GLY A 470 -7.36 -20.82 0.73
C GLY A 470 -6.25 -20.16 -0.06
N ILE A 471 -5.30 -20.98 -0.47
CA ILE A 471 -4.12 -20.57 -1.23
C ILE A 471 -3.93 -21.52 -2.42
N HIS A 472 -3.67 -20.94 -3.58
CA HIS A 472 -3.26 -21.68 -4.76
C HIS A 472 -1.94 -21.13 -5.29
N ILE A 473 -0.99 -22.02 -5.58
CA ILE A 473 0.36 -21.66 -6.00
C ILE A 473 0.61 -22.27 -7.38
N ALA A 474 0.93 -21.44 -8.37
CA ALA A 474 1.14 -21.89 -9.73
C ALA A 474 2.30 -21.17 -10.41
N THR A 475 3.02 -21.89 -11.28
CA THR A 475 4.11 -21.35 -12.10
C THR A 475 3.58 -20.77 -13.40
N SER A 476 4.21 -19.70 -13.88
CA SER A 476 3.91 -19.15 -15.21
C SER A 476 4.29 -20.16 -16.28
N ARG A 477 3.46 -20.32 -17.33
CA ARG A 477 3.81 -21.23 -18.43
C ARG A 477 4.64 -20.58 -19.53
N TYR A 478 4.76 -19.25 -19.51
CA TYR A 478 5.61 -18.48 -20.43
C TYR A 478 7.00 -18.18 -19.85
N ASP A 479 7.10 -18.18 -18.52
CA ASP A 479 8.30 -17.79 -17.77
C ASP A 479 8.48 -18.76 -16.61
N SER A 480 9.23 -19.84 -16.85
CA SER A 480 9.39 -20.92 -15.86
C SER A 480 9.99 -20.47 -14.53
N ASP A 481 10.63 -19.30 -14.51
CA ASP A 481 11.28 -18.74 -13.34
C ASP A 481 10.30 -17.90 -12.51
N ARG A 482 9.06 -17.71 -12.98
CA ARG A 482 8.05 -16.87 -12.32
C ARG A 482 6.93 -17.68 -11.71
N LEU A 483 6.54 -17.30 -10.50
CA LEU A 483 5.47 -17.94 -9.73
C LEU A 483 4.38 -16.93 -9.36
N TYR A 484 3.15 -17.44 -9.24
CA TYR A 484 1.96 -16.73 -8.80
C TYR A 484 1.33 -17.42 -7.58
N ILE A 485 0.85 -16.63 -6.63
CA ILE A 485 0.14 -17.08 -5.43
C ILE A 485 -1.19 -16.35 -5.36
N ASP A 486 -2.27 -17.11 -5.48
CA ASP A 486 -3.64 -16.64 -5.31
C ASP A 486 -4.11 -16.94 -3.89
N ILE A 487 -4.49 -15.91 -3.14
CA ILE A 487 -5.10 -16.04 -1.82
C ILE A 487 -6.61 -15.79 -1.96
N MET A 488 -7.39 -16.69 -1.38
CA MET A 488 -8.84 -16.78 -1.54
C MET A 488 -9.57 -16.71 -0.19
N ASP A 489 -10.81 -16.22 -0.22
CA ASP A 489 -11.74 -16.26 0.90
C ASP A 489 -12.52 -17.60 0.95
N SER A 490 -13.44 -17.72 1.91
CA SER A 490 -14.27 -18.92 2.10
C SER A 490 -15.22 -19.23 0.94
N ASN A 491 -15.51 -18.25 0.06
CA ASN A 491 -16.30 -18.46 -1.15
C ASN A 491 -15.45 -18.93 -2.34
N GLY A 492 -14.13 -19.04 -2.15
CA GLY A 492 -13.17 -19.28 -3.24
C GLY A 492 -13.01 -18.06 -4.14
N CYS A 493 -13.38 -16.86 -3.70
CA CYS A 493 -13.11 -15.60 -4.37
C CYS A 493 -11.72 -15.10 -3.99
N ASN A 494 -11.11 -14.23 -4.82
CA ASN A 494 -9.91 -13.51 -4.38
C ASN A 494 -10.21 -12.66 -3.13
N ILE A 495 -9.26 -12.59 -2.20
CA ILE A 495 -9.41 -11.80 -0.98
C ILE A 495 -9.55 -10.30 -1.26
N SER A 496 -10.17 -9.57 -0.33
CA SER A 496 -10.35 -8.12 -0.49
C SER A 496 -9.06 -7.32 -0.38
N ARG A 497 -8.96 -6.20 -1.11
CA ARG A 497 -7.88 -5.20 -0.92
C ARG A 497 -7.68 -4.79 0.54
N GLY A 498 -8.75 -4.76 1.35
CA GLY A 498 -8.66 -4.51 2.79
C GLY A 498 -7.96 -5.63 3.55
N LEU A 499 -8.24 -6.89 3.19
CA LEU A 499 -7.59 -8.06 3.75
C LEU A 499 -6.14 -8.21 3.26
N GLU A 500 -5.87 -7.94 1.98
CA GLU A 500 -4.50 -7.85 1.44
C GLU A 500 -3.65 -6.90 2.28
N ARG A 501 -4.10 -5.65 2.47
CA ARG A 501 -3.40 -4.67 3.32
C ARG A 501 -3.20 -5.15 4.75
N LYS A 502 -4.14 -5.91 5.30
CA LYS A 502 -4.01 -6.47 6.64
C LYS A 502 -2.90 -7.53 6.68
N ILE A 503 -2.84 -8.42 5.70
CA ILE A 503 -1.76 -9.41 5.53
C ILE A 503 -0.42 -8.70 5.35
N GLU A 504 -0.36 -7.70 4.45
CA GLU A 504 0.84 -6.90 4.21
C GLU A 504 1.31 -6.23 5.50
N ASN A 505 0.42 -5.60 6.26
CA ASN A 505 0.80 -4.96 7.51
C ASN A 505 1.35 -5.96 8.53
N ILE A 506 0.73 -7.13 8.69
CA ILE A 506 1.22 -8.19 9.57
C ILE A 506 2.60 -8.68 9.10
N PHE A 507 2.75 -8.94 7.80
CA PHE A 507 3.99 -9.39 7.19
C PHE A 507 5.12 -8.37 7.32
N ILE A 508 4.85 -7.10 7.02
CA ILE A 508 5.82 -5.99 7.09
C ILE A 508 6.27 -5.73 8.54
N ARG A 509 5.36 -5.89 9.51
CA ARG A 509 5.65 -5.73 10.94
C ARG A 509 6.27 -6.98 11.57
N GLU A 510 6.29 -8.10 10.86
CA GLU A 510 6.59 -9.44 11.38
C GLU A 510 5.79 -9.80 12.65
N ASP A 511 4.57 -9.28 12.75
CA ASP A 511 3.67 -9.46 13.90
C ASP A 511 2.90 -10.79 13.78
N PHE A 512 3.64 -11.89 13.71
CA PHE A 512 3.08 -13.22 13.53
C PHE A 512 2.48 -13.73 14.85
N SER A 513 1.17 -13.99 14.86
CA SER A 513 0.53 -14.74 15.96
C SER A 513 1.10 -16.15 15.99
N ARG A 514 1.78 -16.54 17.06
CA ARG A 514 2.32 -17.91 17.24
C ARG A 514 1.51 -18.65 18.30
N CYS A 515 1.19 -19.91 18.03
CA CYS A 515 0.55 -20.77 19.03
C CYS A 515 1.60 -21.53 19.86
N GLU A 516 1.17 -22.06 21.01
CA GLU A 516 1.97 -23.02 21.78
C GLU A 516 2.11 -24.36 21.03
N GLY A 517 3.15 -25.13 21.34
CA GLY A 517 3.52 -26.31 20.55
C GLY A 517 2.47 -27.43 20.51
N ASP A 518 1.64 -27.54 21.54
CA ASP A 518 0.51 -28.47 21.65
C ASP A 518 -0.76 -27.99 20.92
N CYS A 519 -0.80 -26.72 20.51
CA CYS A 519 -1.85 -26.12 19.69
C CYS A 519 -1.57 -26.23 18.18
N ILE A 520 -0.48 -26.90 17.76
CA ILE A 520 -0.18 -27.15 16.35
C ILE A 520 -1.05 -28.31 15.85
N GLU A 521 -1.93 -28.02 14.89
CA GLU A 521 -2.85 -29.00 14.29
C GLU A 521 -2.19 -29.88 13.23
N ASP A 522 -2.74 -31.08 13.01
CA ASP A 522 -2.31 -31.98 11.94
C ASP A 522 -2.75 -31.50 10.54
N ILE A 523 -1.95 -31.81 9.52
CA ILE A 523 -2.30 -31.55 8.11
C ILE A 523 -3.30 -32.61 7.64
N ASN A 524 -4.46 -32.16 7.14
CA ASN A 524 -5.44 -33.03 6.51
C ASN A 524 -5.20 -33.12 4.99
N PHE A 525 -4.70 -34.26 4.52
CA PHE A 525 -4.46 -34.50 3.11
C PHE A 525 -5.74 -34.92 2.39
N VAL A 526 -6.23 -34.09 1.48
CA VAL A 526 -7.41 -34.36 0.68
C VAL A 526 -7.01 -34.99 -0.65
N GLN A 527 -7.60 -36.13 -0.97
CA GLN A 527 -7.32 -36.85 -2.21
C GLN A 527 -8.54 -36.89 -3.14
N ASN A 528 -8.29 -36.98 -4.45
CA ASN A 528 -9.28 -37.26 -5.49
C ASN A 528 -10.40 -36.23 -5.70
N TYR A 529 -10.28 -35.01 -5.16
CA TYR A 529 -11.28 -33.97 -5.37
C TYR A 529 -11.42 -33.58 -6.85
N SER A 530 -10.32 -33.52 -7.61
CA SER A 530 -10.35 -33.21 -9.05
C SER A 530 -11.23 -34.20 -9.84
N SER A 531 -11.18 -35.50 -9.51
CA SER A 531 -12.03 -36.50 -10.16
C SER A 531 -13.50 -36.33 -9.79
N PHE A 532 -13.81 -35.98 -8.54
CA PHE A 532 -15.17 -35.65 -8.10
C PHE A 532 -15.71 -34.41 -8.84
N TYR A 533 -14.91 -33.35 -8.92
CA TYR A 533 -15.22 -32.12 -9.63
C TYR A 533 -15.54 -32.39 -11.11
N LEU A 534 -14.70 -33.14 -11.83
CA LEU A 534 -14.94 -33.49 -13.24
C LEU A 534 -16.22 -34.32 -13.43
N ARG A 535 -16.51 -35.25 -12.51
CA ARG A 535 -17.77 -36.01 -12.54
C ARG A 535 -18.98 -35.11 -12.32
N ASN A 536 -18.89 -34.12 -11.43
CA ASN A 536 -19.98 -33.17 -11.22
C ASN A 536 -20.24 -32.32 -12.45
N ILE A 537 -19.19 -31.90 -13.19
CA ILE A 537 -19.38 -31.23 -14.48
C ILE A 537 -20.17 -32.12 -15.43
N ILE A 538 -19.74 -33.37 -15.62
CA ILE A 538 -20.43 -34.33 -16.50
C ILE A 538 -21.89 -34.51 -16.08
N ASN A 539 -22.14 -34.69 -14.77
CA ASN A 539 -23.48 -34.91 -14.22
C ASN A 539 -24.36 -33.65 -14.30
N SER A 540 -23.77 -32.46 -14.43
CA SER A 540 -24.52 -31.20 -14.57
C SER A 540 -25.03 -30.95 -15.99
N VAL A 541 -24.52 -31.68 -16.99
CA VAL A 541 -24.94 -31.57 -18.38
C VAL A 541 -26.37 -32.09 -18.52
N LYS A 542 -27.27 -31.25 -19.04
CA LYS A 542 -28.69 -31.63 -19.23
C LYS A 542 -28.90 -32.39 -20.55
N SER A 543 -28.07 -32.13 -21.56
CA SER A 543 -28.12 -32.80 -22.86
C SER A 543 -27.65 -34.26 -22.78
N LYS A 544 -28.35 -35.17 -23.47
CA LYS A 544 -28.01 -36.61 -23.44
C LYS A 544 -26.63 -36.93 -24.03
N LYS A 545 -26.23 -36.22 -25.09
CA LYS A 545 -24.89 -36.24 -25.69
C LYS A 545 -24.64 -34.92 -26.41
N LEU A 546 -23.40 -34.45 -26.42
CA LEU A 546 -23.02 -33.19 -27.07
C LEU A 546 -22.58 -33.38 -28.53
N GLU A 547 -21.82 -34.44 -28.83
CA GLU A 547 -21.43 -34.88 -30.20
C GLU A 547 -20.73 -33.83 -31.10
N TYR A 548 -20.14 -32.77 -30.54
CA TYR A 548 -19.42 -31.73 -31.29
C TYR A 548 -17.99 -32.13 -31.69
N LYS A 549 -17.50 -31.59 -32.81
CA LYS A 549 -16.10 -31.64 -33.25
C LYS A 549 -15.36 -30.38 -32.80
N ILE A 550 -14.39 -30.54 -31.90
CA ILE A 550 -13.74 -29.42 -31.22
C ILE A 550 -12.24 -29.49 -31.43
N VAL A 551 -11.62 -28.34 -31.70
CA VAL A 551 -10.17 -28.19 -31.66
C VAL A 551 -9.75 -27.45 -30.39
N LEU A 552 -8.80 -28.03 -29.65
CA LEU A 552 -8.27 -27.46 -28.42
C LEU A 552 -6.82 -27.04 -28.64
N ASN A 553 -6.53 -25.76 -28.38
CA ASN A 553 -5.17 -25.25 -28.26
C ASN A 553 -4.80 -25.11 -26.78
N ILE A 554 -4.00 -26.04 -26.26
CA ILE A 554 -3.64 -26.09 -24.85
C ILE A 554 -2.16 -26.47 -24.71
N LYS A 555 -1.36 -25.58 -24.13
CA LYS A 555 0.08 -25.82 -23.93
C LYS A 555 0.41 -26.88 -22.88
N SER A 556 -0.40 -26.97 -21.82
CA SER A 556 -0.17 -27.93 -20.74
C SER A 556 -0.69 -29.30 -21.14
N THR A 557 0.19 -30.30 -21.23
CA THR A 557 -0.20 -31.69 -21.49
C THR A 557 -1.21 -32.19 -20.47
N TYR A 558 -1.05 -31.84 -19.19
CA TYR A 558 -1.98 -32.20 -18.13
C TYR A 558 -3.40 -31.67 -18.37
N VAL A 559 -3.53 -30.37 -18.71
CA VAL A 559 -4.84 -29.77 -19.01
C VAL A 559 -5.42 -30.32 -20.32
N ALA A 560 -4.57 -30.54 -21.33
CA ALA A 560 -4.99 -31.10 -22.62
C ALA A 560 -5.56 -32.51 -22.47
N GLU A 561 -4.90 -33.39 -21.71
CA GLU A 561 -5.37 -34.73 -21.41
C GLU A 561 -6.68 -34.71 -20.59
N MET A 562 -6.75 -33.84 -19.57
CA MET A 562 -7.95 -33.69 -18.75
C MET A 562 -9.15 -33.22 -19.59
N MET A 563 -8.98 -32.21 -20.43
CA MET A 563 -10.05 -31.70 -21.31
C MET A 563 -10.44 -32.73 -22.36
N LYS A 564 -9.46 -33.43 -22.95
CA LYS A 564 -9.72 -34.49 -23.92
C LYS A 564 -10.54 -35.62 -23.30
N ASP A 565 -10.17 -36.10 -22.12
CA ASP A 565 -10.91 -37.15 -21.39
C ASP A 565 -12.34 -36.68 -21.04
N LEU A 566 -12.47 -35.48 -20.48
CA LEU A 566 -13.77 -34.87 -20.11
C LEU A 566 -14.71 -34.76 -21.31
N LEU A 567 -14.26 -34.15 -22.41
CA LEU A 567 -15.12 -33.91 -23.57
C LEU A 567 -15.38 -35.20 -24.38
N THR A 568 -14.44 -36.15 -24.41
CA THR A 568 -14.66 -37.46 -25.06
C THR A 568 -15.75 -38.25 -24.31
N LYS A 569 -15.79 -38.19 -22.97
CA LYS A 569 -16.87 -38.80 -22.17
C LYS A 569 -18.24 -38.19 -22.44
N LEU A 570 -18.29 -36.92 -22.84
CA LEU A 570 -19.51 -36.21 -23.26
C LEU A 570 -19.89 -36.46 -24.74
N GLY A 571 -19.10 -37.26 -25.45
CA GLY A 571 -19.34 -37.67 -26.84
C GLY A 571 -18.70 -36.78 -27.91
N CYS A 572 -17.89 -35.79 -27.53
CA CYS A 572 -17.23 -34.90 -28.49
C CYS A 572 -16.02 -35.56 -29.17
N LYS A 573 -15.73 -35.13 -30.40
CA LYS A 573 -14.50 -35.49 -31.13
C LYS A 573 -13.47 -34.39 -30.97
N ILE A 574 -12.33 -34.71 -30.34
CA ILE A 574 -11.33 -33.72 -29.93
C ILE A 574 -10.07 -33.85 -30.76
N GLU A 575 -9.62 -32.71 -31.28
CA GLU A 575 -8.31 -32.55 -31.90
C GLU A 575 -7.46 -31.57 -31.09
N LEU A 576 -6.19 -31.91 -30.87
CA LEU A 576 -5.26 -31.08 -30.09
C LEU A 576 -4.33 -30.33 -31.04
N LEU A 577 -4.14 -29.04 -30.78
CA LEU A 577 -3.12 -28.21 -31.38
C LEU A 577 -2.20 -27.65 -30.29
N ASP A 578 -0.96 -27.37 -30.68
CA ASP A 578 0.04 -26.71 -29.86
C ASP A 578 0.58 -25.49 -30.63
N LEU A 579 -0.16 -24.40 -30.55
CA LEU A 579 0.17 -23.11 -31.15
C LEU A 579 0.56 -22.12 -30.06
N LYS A 580 1.46 -21.18 -30.40
CA LYS A 580 1.87 -20.09 -29.51
C LYS A 580 0.87 -18.93 -29.55
N LEU A 581 -0.40 -19.23 -29.30
CA LEU A 581 -1.43 -18.21 -29.13
C LEU A 581 -1.23 -17.50 -27.79
N VAL A 582 -0.77 -16.25 -27.84
CA VAL A 582 -0.77 -15.34 -26.69
C VAL A 582 -2.03 -14.49 -26.78
N ASN A 583 -2.77 -14.38 -25.67
CA ASN A 583 -3.91 -13.47 -25.62
C ASN A 583 -3.41 -12.03 -25.91
N ILE A 584 -4.16 -11.28 -26.72
CA ILE A 584 -3.75 -10.06 -27.44
C ILE A 584 -3.25 -8.92 -26.52
N LYS A 585 -3.43 -9.04 -25.19
CA LYS A 585 -3.04 -8.04 -24.20
C LYS A 585 -1.55 -7.96 -23.84
N ILE A 586 -0.71 -8.95 -24.16
CA ILE A 586 0.62 -9.03 -23.51
C ILE A 586 1.80 -8.57 -24.40
N ASN A 587 1.69 -8.46 -25.72
CA ASN A 587 2.81 -7.92 -26.53
C ASN A 587 2.37 -7.22 -27.81
N LYS A 588 2.78 -5.95 -27.96
CA LYS A 588 2.63 -5.12 -29.18
C LYS A 588 3.70 -5.37 -30.24
N THR A 589 4.56 -6.37 -30.08
CA THR A 589 5.65 -6.69 -31.01
C THR A 589 5.48 -8.09 -31.58
N SER A 590 4.82 -8.14 -32.75
CA SER A 590 5.12 -9.01 -33.90
C SER A 590 5.53 -10.47 -33.61
N MET A 591 4.58 -11.34 -33.26
CA MET A 591 4.56 -12.80 -33.60
C MET A 591 3.12 -13.40 -33.55
N THR A 592 2.05 -12.59 -33.51
CA THR A 592 0.69 -13.02 -33.11
C THR A 592 -0.38 -13.05 -34.19
N ALA A 593 -0.18 -12.41 -35.36
CA ALA A 593 -1.20 -12.43 -36.41
C ALA A 593 -1.28 -13.80 -37.11
N ASP A 594 -0.15 -14.44 -37.37
CA ASP A 594 -0.09 -15.65 -38.20
C ASP A 594 -0.64 -16.89 -37.48
N ASP A 595 -0.27 -17.12 -36.21
CA ASP A 595 -0.80 -18.26 -35.44
C ASP A 595 -2.31 -18.13 -35.18
N VAL A 596 -2.79 -16.91 -34.91
CA VAL A 596 -4.22 -16.63 -34.71
C VAL A 596 -4.98 -16.85 -36.03
N ASN A 597 -4.46 -16.34 -37.15
CA ASN A 597 -5.04 -16.56 -38.48
C ASN A 597 -5.01 -18.03 -38.88
N PHE A 598 -3.95 -18.76 -38.54
CA PHE A 598 -3.87 -20.20 -38.74
C PHE A 598 -4.94 -20.91 -37.91
N PHE A 599 -5.06 -20.61 -36.62
CA PHE A 599 -6.04 -21.25 -35.75
C PHE A 599 -7.49 -21.03 -36.23
N THR A 600 -7.85 -19.80 -36.60
CA THR A 600 -9.19 -19.49 -37.13
C THR A 600 -9.46 -20.17 -38.47
N SER A 601 -8.46 -20.16 -39.37
CA SER A 601 -8.55 -20.86 -40.65
C SER A 601 -8.66 -22.37 -40.46
N TYR A 602 -7.96 -22.93 -39.48
CA TYR A 602 -7.98 -24.35 -39.17
C TYR A 602 -9.35 -24.81 -38.67
N VAL A 603 -9.97 -24.05 -37.76
CA VAL A 603 -11.34 -24.27 -37.27
C VAL A 603 -12.31 -24.30 -38.45
N LYS A 604 -12.24 -23.27 -39.31
CA LYS A 604 -13.15 -23.11 -40.45
C LYS A 604 -12.96 -24.17 -41.52
N MET A 605 -11.73 -24.37 -42.02
CA MET A 605 -11.43 -25.31 -43.10
C MET A 605 -11.58 -26.77 -42.64
N GLY A 606 -11.33 -27.04 -41.35
CA GLY A 606 -11.51 -28.35 -40.75
C GLY A 606 -12.95 -28.70 -40.39
N ASN A 607 -13.93 -27.81 -40.64
CA ASN A 607 -15.33 -27.95 -40.24
C ASN A 607 -15.48 -28.33 -38.76
N PHE A 608 -14.76 -27.63 -37.89
CA PHE A 608 -14.93 -27.76 -36.44
C PHE A 608 -16.13 -26.92 -35.98
N ASP A 609 -16.88 -27.42 -35.01
CA ASP A 609 -18.00 -26.70 -34.41
C ASP A 609 -17.52 -25.61 -33.44
N LEU A 610 -16.32 -25.80 -32.88
CA LEU A 610 -15.74 -24.92 -31.87
C LEU A 610 -14.20 -25.02 -31.86
N GLY A 611 -13.54 -23.87 -31.82
CA GLY A 611 -12.13 -23.75 -31.41
C GLY A 611 -12.03 -23.18 -30.01
N VAL A 612 -11.22 -23.80 -29.14
CA VAL A 612 -10.98 -23.31 -27.78
C VAL A 612 -9.48 -23.23 -27.52
N SER A 613 -9.00 -22.09 -27.04
CA SER A 613 -7.67 -21.96 -26.46
C SER A 613 -7.78 -21.63 -24.97
N ILE A 614 -7.14 -22.40 -24.09
CA ILE A 614 -7.21 -22.20 -22.63
C ILE A 614 -5.89 -21.61 -22.12
N GLU A 615 -5.98 -20.58 -21.28
CA GLU A 615 -4.81 -19.92 -20.68
C GLU A 615 -4.21 -20.70 -19.50
N ASP A 616 -3.07 -20.21 -19.00
CA ASP A 616 -2.18 -20.86 -18.03
C ASP A 616 -2.81 -21.31 -16.72
N PHE A 617 -3.83 -20.60 -16.23
CA PHE A 617 -4.47 -20.89 -14.94
C PHE A 617 -5.84 -21.54 -15.12
N SER A 618 -6.24 -21.80 -16.38
CA SER A 618 -7.52 -22.43 -16.73
C SER A 618 -8.76 -21.67 -16.26
N GLU A 619 -8.65 -20.38 -15.95
CA GLU A 619 -9.80 -19.50 -15.68
C GLU A 619 -10.26 -18.77 -16.95
N LYS A 620 -9.34 -18.49 -17.87
CA LYS A 620 -9.60 -17.75 -19.11
C LYS A 620 -9.46 -18.62 -20.34
N LEU A 621 -10.25 -18.28 -21.36
CA LEU A 621 -10.28 -18.98 -22.63
C LEU A 621 -10.53 -18.00 -23.79
N MET A 622 -10.09 -18.40 -24.98
CA MET A 622 -10.43 -17.77 -26.26
C MET A 622 -11.25 -18.75 -27.08
N LEU A 623 -12.36 -18.27 -27.65
CA LEU A 623 -13.23 -19.07 -28.52
C LEU A 623 -13.11 -18.65 -29.97
N VAL A 624 -13.28 -19.63 -30.86
CA VAL A 624 -13.48 -19.44 -32.29
C VAL A 624 -14.71 -20.21 -32.70
N ASP A 625 -15.65 -19.56 -33.38
CA ASP A 625 -16.85 -20.22 -33.88
C ASP A 625 -16.63 -21.02 -35.17
N ASP A 626 -17.64 -21.75 -35.61
CA ASP A 626 -17.60 -22.59 -36.82
C ASP A 626 -17.40 -21.78 -38.13
N LYS A 627 -17.61 -20.45 -38.09
CA LYS A 627 -17.32 -19.54 -39.21
C LYS A 627 -15.88 -19.01 -39.19
N GLY A 628 -15.09 -19.36 -38.16
CA GLY A 628 -13.72 -18.89 -37.96
C GLY A 628 -13.63 -17.51 -37.29
N ARG A 629 -14.71 -17.00 -36.68
CA ARG A 629 -14.70 -15.71 -35.99
C ARG A 629 -14.18 -15.87 -34.57
N ILE A 630 -13.26 -14.98 -34.19
CA ILE A 630 -12.73 -14.91 -32.82
C ILE A 630 -13.76 -14.21 -31.94
N ILE A 631 -14.07 -14.82 -30.80
CA ILE A 631 -14.91 -14.20 -29.78
C ILE A 631 -14.02 -13.37 -28.87
N THR A 632 -14.06 -12.06 -29.03
CA THR A 632 -13.30 -11.12 -28.17
C THR A 632 -13.85 -11.12 -26.75
N GLU A 633 -13.12 -10.56 -25.78
CA GLU A 633 -13.61 -10.47 -24.39
C GLU A 633 -14.98 -9.78 -24.27
N ASP A 634 -15.20 -8.72 -25.05
CA ASP A 634 -16.46 -7.97 -25.03
C ASP A 634 -17.60 -8.78 -25.69
N MET A 635 -17.30 -9.51 -26.77
CA MET A 635 -18.25 -10.46 -27.37
C MET A 635 -18.56 -11.62 -26.43
N TYR A 636 -17.57 -12.09 -25.67
CA TYR A 636 -17.75 -13.17 -24.71
C TYR A 636 -18.67 -12.77 -23.56
N MET A 637 -18.55 -11.52 -23.07
CA MET A 637 -19.49 -10.94 -22.11
C MET A 637 -20.93 -10.88 -22.66
N ALA A 638 -21.10 -10.43 -23.90
CA ALA A 638 -22.41 -10.40 -24.56
C ALA A 638 -22.97 -11.83 -24.76
N LEU A 639 -22.13 -12.77 -25.18
CA LEU A 639 -22.48 -14.18 -25.36
C LEU A 639 -22.97 -14.82 -24.05
N ILE A 640 -22.23 -14.64 -22.95
CA ILE A 640 -22.64 -15.13 -21.62
C ILE A 640 -23.96 -14.50 -21.22
N SER A 641 -24.14 -13.20 -21.48
CA SER A 641 -25.39 -12.49 -21.15
C SER A 641 -26.59 -13.10 -21.88
N ILE A 642 -26.47 -13.36 -23.19
CA ILE A 642 -27.51 -14.02 -24.00
C ILE A 642 -27.82 -15.41 -23.44
N MET A 643 -26.79 -16.21 -23.14
CA MET A 643 -26.96 -17.56 -22.60
C MET A 643 -27.74 -17.54 -21.29
N LEU A 644 -27.38 -16.64 -20.37
CA LEU A 644 -28.01 -16.54 -19.05
C LEU A 644 -29.45 -16.05 -19.14
N PHE A 645 -29.73 -14.99 -19.90
CA PHE A 645 -31.10 -14.47 -20.03
C PHE A 645 -32.04 -15.44 -20.76
N LYS A 646 -31.51 -16.23 -21.71
CA LYS A 646 -32.31 -17.30 -22.36
C LYS A 646 -32.52 -18.51 -21.46
N SER A 647 -31.60 -18.77 -20.53
CA SER A 647 -31.71 -19.89 -19.60
C SER A 647 -32.61 -19.56 -18.40
N VAL A 648 -32.58 -18.31 -17.92
CA VAL A 648 -33.32 -17.83 -16.74
C VAL A 648 -34.12 -16.59 -17.11
N LYS A 649 -35.45 -16.73 -17.20
CA LYS A 649 -36.34 -15.61 -17.55
C LYS A 649 -36.29 -14.54 -16.46
N GLY A 650 -35.98 -13.30 -16.84
CA GLY A 650 -35.82 -12.21 -15.88
C GLY A 650 -34.58 -12.32 -15.00
N GLY A 651 -33.61 -13.14 -15.41
CA GLY A 651 -32.33 -13.31 -14.74
C GLY A 651 -31.52 -12.02 -14.66
N THR A 652 -30.47 -12.04 -13.85
CA THR A 652 -29.59 -10.90 -13.62
C THR A 652 -28.18 -11.27 -14.09
N VAL A 653 -27.49 -10.34 -14.76
CA VAL A 653 -26.09 -10.51 -15.18
C VAL A 653 -25.24 -9.41 -14.54
N VAL A 654 -24.07 -9.79 -14.01
CA VAL A 654 -23.09 -8.86 -13.43
C VAL A 654 -21.98 -8.57 -14.43
N VAL A 655 -21.74 -7.31 -14.77
CA VAL A 655 -20.66 -6.93 -15.71
C VAL A 655 -19.81 -5.78 -15.14
N PRO A 656 -18.53 -5.66 -15.51
CA PRO A 656 -17.73 -4.51 -15.08
C PRO A 656 -18.21 -3.21 -15.74
N ILE A 657 -17.89 -2.06 -15.13
CA ILE A 657 -18.20 -0.73 -15.68
C ILE A 657 -17.61 -0.51 -17.08
N SER A 658 -16.51 -1.21 -17.40
CA SER A 658 -15.85 -1.22 -18.72
C SER A 658 -16.55 -2.08 -19.77
N ALA A 659 -17.56 -2.88 -19.42
CA ALA A 659 -18.29 -3.70 -20.38
C ALA A 659 -19.20 -2.86 -21.27
N SER A 660 -19.43 -3.32 -22.49
CA SER A 660 -20.27 -2.63 -23.47
C SER A 660 -21.71 -2.42 -22.98
N HIS A 661 -22.35 -1.35 -23.46
CA HIS A 661 -23.79 -1.09 -23.27
C HIS A 661 -24.68 -2.07 -24.03
N ILE A 662 -24.10 -2.92 -24.87
CA ILE A 662 -24.81 -3.98 -25.56
C ILE A 662 -25.49 -4.96 -24.59
N VAL A 663 -24.93 -5.13 -23.40
CA VAL A 663 -25.46 -6.03 -22.38
C VAL A 663 -26.83 -5.56 -21.88
N GLU A 664 -27.01 -4.25 -21.71
CA GLU A 664 -28.30 -3.65 -21.37
C GLU A 664 -29.35 -3.88 -22.45
N LYS A 665 -28.99 -3.69 -23.74
CA LYS A 665 -29.91 -3.96 -24.86
C LYS A 665 -30.36 -5.43 -24.88
N ILE A 666 -29.41 -6.35 -24.71
CA ILE A 666 -29.70 -7.78 -24.61
C ILE A 666 -30.62 -8.07 -23.41
N ALA A 667 -30.39 -7.40 -22.28
CA ALA A 667 -31.24 -7.55 -21.09
C ALA A 667 -32.67 -7.05 -21.36
N GLU A 668 -32.84 -5.87 -21.97
CA GLU A 668 -34.15 -5.31 -22.32
C GLU A 668 -34.96 -6.25 -23.20
N GLU A 669 -34.34 -6.82 -24.25
CA GLU A 669 -34.99 -7.78 -25.16
C GLU A 669 -35.45 -9.07 -24.45
N ASN A 670 -34.79 -9.44 -23.34
CA ASN A 670 -35.08 -10.67 -22.61
C ASN A 670 -35.73 -10.43 -21.23
N ASN A 671 -36.18 -9.19 -20.95
CA ASN A 671 -36.71 -8.75 -19.64
C ASN A 671 -35.75 -9.02 -18.45
N GLY A 672 -34.44 -9.02 -18.70
CA GLY A 672 -33.38 -9.25 -17.72
C GLY A 672 -32.93 -7.99 -16.98
N LYS A 673 -32.01 -8.17 -16.04
CA LYS A 673 -31.40 -7.08 -15.26
C LYS A 673 -29.88 -7.09 -15.41
N VAL A 674 -29.27 -5.91 -15.43
CA VAL A 674 -27.82 -5.75 -15.47
C VAL A 674 -27.35 -5.07 -14.20
N ILE A 675 -26.33 -5.63 -13.57
CA ILE A 675 -25.65 -5.04 -12.42
C ILE A 675 -24.22 -4.70 -12.84
N ARG A 676 -23.85 -3.42 -12.75
CA ARG A 676 -22.47 -2.99 -12.98
C ARG A 676 -21.64 -3.02 -11.70
N THR A 677 -20.38 -3.42 -11.83
CA THR A 677 -19.39 -3.45 -10.74
C THR A 677 -18.06 -2.88 -11.21
N LYS A 678 -17.08 -2.77 -10.31
CA LYS A 678 -15.72 -2.36 -10.64
C LYS A 678 -15.04 -3.39 -11.54
N THR A 679 -13.99 -2.97 -12.22
CA THR A 679 -13.24 -3.77 -13.20
C THR A 679 -12.34 -4.83 -12.57
N SER A 680 -12.08 -4.75 -11.26
CA SER A 680 -11.24 -5.73 -10.58
C SER A 680 -11.90 -7.12 -10.56
N THR A 681 -11.11 -8.18 -10.80
CA THR A 681 -11.60 -9.57 -10.76
C THR A 681 -12.26 -9.89 -9.43
N GLN A 682 -11.73 -9.34 -8.34
CA GLN A 682 -12.23 -9.53 -6.99
C GLN A 682 -13.64 -8.92 -6.79
N ASP A 683 -13.89 -7.71 -7.29
CA ASP A 683 -15.20 -7.05 -7.19
C ASP A 683 -16.26 -7.79 -8.03
N ILE A 684 -15.88 -8.35 -9.19
CA ILE A 684 -16.77 -9.17 -10.03
C ILE A 684 -17.13 -10.47 -9.29
N MET A 685 -16.13 -11.21 -8.81
CA MET A 685 -16.33 -12.45 -8.05
C MET A 685 -17.21 -12.22 -6.81
N TYR A 686 -16.91 -11.17 -6.03
CA TYR A 686 -17.66 -10.85 -4.82
C TYR A 686 -19.12 -10.53 -5.12
N LYS A 687 -19.40 -9.79 -6.20
CA LYS A 687 -20.77 -9.45 -6.57
C LYS A 687 -21.56 -10.67 -7.06
N LEU A 688 -20.92 -11.58 -7.80
CA LEU A 688 -21.53 -12.85 -8.23
C LEU A 688 -21.79 -13.79 -7.05
N MET A 689 -20.84 -13.94 -6.14
CA MET A 689 -20.97 -14.88 -5.02
C MET A 689 -21.84 -14.34 -3.88
N GLY A 690 -21.86 -13.02 -3.65
CA GLY A 690 -22.75 -12.38 -2.67
C GLY A 690 -24.23 -12.50 -3.01
N ASN A 691 -24.56 -12.73 -4.28
CA ASN A 691 -25.91 -13.00 -4.78
C ASN A 691 -26.06 -14.46 -5.25
N SER A 692 -25.25 -15.40 -4.76
CA SER A 692 -25.22 -16.78 -5.26
C SER A 692 -26.54 -17.57 -5.09
N GLU A 693 -27.45 -17.09 -4.24
CA GLU A 693 -28.82 -17.60 -4.10
C GLU A 693 -29.73 -17.22 -5.29
N GLU A 694 -29.38 -16.19 -6.07
CA GLU A 694 -30.08 -15.84 -7.30
C GLU A 694 -29.73 -16.84 -8.43
N GLU A 695 -30.77 -17.36 -9.08
CA GLU A 695 -30.64 -18.33 -10.17
C GLU A 695 -29.81 -17.75 -11.33
N GLY A 696 -28.72 -18.44 -11.71
CA GLY A 696 -27.80 -18.04 -12.78
C GLY A 696 -26.47 -17.42 -12.33
N MET A 697 -26.34 -16.93 -11.09
CA MET A 697 -25.11 -16.23 -10.62
C MET A 697 -23.89 -17.16 -10.53
N LEU A 698 -24.08 -18.36 -9.98
CA LEU A 698 -23.02 -19.37 -9.91
C LEU A 698 -22.62 -19.87 -11.32
N GLU A 699 -23.57 -19.87 -12.26
CA GLU A 699 -23.29 -20.21 -13.66
C GLU A 699 -22.45 -19.14 -14.33
N GLN A 700 -22.76 -17.87 -14.09
CA GLN A 700 -21.95 -16.76 -14.58
C GLN A 700 -20.54 -16.78 -13.99
N PHE A 701 -20.40 -17.06 -12.68
CA PHE A 701 -19.09 -17.24 -12.04
C PHE A 701 -18.28 -18.33 -12.73
N THR A 702 -18.92 -19.47 -13.02
CA THR A 702 -18.29 -20.59 -13.72
C THR A 702 -17.83 -20.18 -15.12
N LEU A 703 -18.68 -19.50 -15.88
CA LEU A 703 -18.34 -19.06 -17.24
C LEU A 703 -17.18 -18.05 -17.27
N HIS A 704 -17.00 -17.22 -16.24
CA HIS A 704 -15.90 -16.25 -16.20
C HIS A 704 -14.59 -16.77 -15.61
N PHE A 705 -14.64 -17.70 -14.66
CA PHE A 705 -13.50 -18.07 -13.83
C PHE A 705 -13.18 -19.57 -13.82
N ASP A 706 -13.83 -20.34 -14.70
CA ASP A 706 -13.62 -21.78 -14.84
C ASP A 706 -13.73 -22.18 -16.31
N ALA A 707 -12.61 -22.18 -17.02
CA ALA A 707 -12.61 -22.49 -18.45
C ALA A 707 -13.01 -23.94 -18.74
N ILE A 708 -12.74 -24.87 -17.82
CA ILE A 708 -13.04 -26.29 -17.99
C ILE A 708 -14.55 -26.50 -17.96
N ALA A 709 -15.19 -26.04 -16.89
CA ALA A 709 -16.64 -26.13 -16.76
C ALA A 709 -17.35 -25.18 -17.74
N GLY A 710 -16.77 -24.02 -18.02
CA GLY A 710 -17.31 -23.01 -18.94
C GLY A 710 -17.48 -23.53 -20.36
N VAL A 711 -16.47 -24.23 -20.91
CA VAL A 711 -16.59 -24.88 -22.24
C VAL A 711 -17.74 -25.88 -22.25
N VAL A 712 -17.86 -26.72 -21.22
CA VAL A 712 -18.95 -27.70 -21.14
C VAL A 712 -20.32 -27.02 -21.05
N LYS A 713 -20.45 -25.94 -20.28
CA LYS A 713 -21.69 -25.16 -20.18
C LYS A 713 -22.10 -24.52 -21.51
N ILE A 714 -21.15 -24.00 -22.28
CA ILE A 714 -21.42 -23.44 -23.61
C ILE A 714 -21.92 -24.53 -24.56
N LEU A 715 -21.25 -25.68 -24.59
CA LEU A 715 -21.66 -26.81 -25.44
C LEU A 715 -23.03 -27.37 -25.05
N ASP A 716 -23.32 -27.48 -23.75
CA ASP A 716 -24.62 -27.95 -23.26
C ASP A 716 -25.72 -26.95 -23.62
N PHE A 717 -25.48 -25.64 -23.49
CA PHE A 717 -26.42 -24.62 -23.93
C PHE A 717 -26.68 -24.67 -25.45
N MET A 718 -25.61 -24.82 -26.26
CA MET A 718 -25.72 -25.02 -27.71
C MET A 718 -26.58 -26.24 -28.04
N SER A 719 -26.34 -27.36 -27.34
CA SER A 719 -27.07 -28.61 -27.55
C SER A 719 -28.55 -28.52 -27.14
N GLN A 720 -28.86 -27.89 -26.01
CA GLN A 720 -30.24 -27.75 -25.53
C GLN A 720 -31.11 -26.91 -26.47
N ASN A 721 -30.51 -25.93 -27.14
CA ASN A 721 -31.24 -25.00 -28.01
C ASN A 721 -31.06 -25.29 -29.51
N ASN A 722 -30.29 -26.33 -29.86
CA ASN A 722 -29.92 -26.65 -31.23
C ASN A 722 -29.29 -25.46 -31.96
N TYR A 723 -28.37 -24.77 -31.27
CA TYR A 723 -27.61 -23.65 -31.79
C TYR A 723 -26.18 -24.06 -32.11
N LYS A 724 -25.62 -23.46 -33.16
CA LYS A 724 -24.17 -23.35 -33.32
C LYS A 724 -23.64 -22.17 -32.51
N LEU A 725 -22.33 -22.16 -32.25
CA LEU A 725 -21.72 -20.99 -31.62
C LEU A 725 -21.93 -19.75 -32.49
N SER A 726 -21.83 -19.88 -33.83
CA SER A 726 -22.07 -18.75 -34.72
C SER A 726 -23.47 -18.16 -34.59
N ASP A 727 -24.48 -18.97 -34.30
CA ASP A 727 -25.87 -18.52 -34.19
C ASP A 727 -26.05 -17.62 -32.97
N ILE A 728 -25.43 -17.98 -31.85
CA ILE A 728 -25.44 -17.17 -30.62
C ILE A 728 -24.68 -15.86 -30.86
N VAL A 729 -23.56 -15.92 -31.56
CA VAL A 729 -22.75 -14.74 -31.91
C VAL A 729 -23.51 -13.81 -32.87
N ASP A 730 -24.28 -14.36 -33.81
CA ASP A 730 -25.12 -13.60 -34.74
C ASP A 730 -26.30 -12.90 -34.03
N MET A 731 -26.67 -13.33 -32.81
CA MET A 731 -27.66 -12.64 -31.97
C MET A 731 -27.08 -11.42 -31.23
N ILE A 732 -25.75 -11.27 -31.15
CA ILE A 732 -25.13 -10.11 -30.50
C ILE A 732 -25.32 -8.90 -31.42
N PRO A 733 -26.04 -7.84 -30.99
CA PRO A 733 -26.19 -6.66 -31.82
C PRO A 733 -24.83 -5.99 -32.06
N ALA A 734 -24.68 -5.29 -33.18
CA ALA A 734 -23.41 -4.65 -33.53
C ALA A 734 -23.03 -3.57 -32.49
N PHE A 735 -21.77 -3.60 -32.04
CA PHE A 735 -21.18 -2.60 -31.15
C PHE A 735 -19.70 -2.40 -31.51
N HIS A 736 -19.19 -1.20 -31.27
CA HIS A 736 -17.83 -0.81 -31.65
C HIS A 736 -17.12 -0.23 -30.43
N MET A 737 -15.98 -0.81 -30.08
CA MET A 737 -15.18 -0.38 -28.94
C MET A 737 -13.71 -0.23 -29.31
N ASP A 738 -13.04 0.69 -28.63
CA ASP A 738 -11.59 0.81 -28.69
C ASP A 738 -10.97 0.90 -27.29
N LYS A 739 -9.73 0.43 -27.16
CA LYS A 739 -9.01 0.35 -25.88
C LYS A 739 -7.57 0.83 -26.08
N LYS A 740 -7.20 1.90 -25.38
CA LYS A 740 -5.84 2.48 -25.41
C LYS A 740 -5.23 2.51 -24.02
N GLU A 741 -3.91 2.33 -23.97
CA GLU A 741 -3.10 2.58 -22.78
C GLU A 741 -2.24 3.81 -23.00
N VAL A 742 -2.22 4.68 -22.00
CA VAL A 742 -1.57 6.00 -22.08
C VAL A 742 -0.69 6.16 -20.87
N GLU A 743 0.59 6.47 -21.08
CA GLU A 743 1.51 6.79 -19.99
C GLU A 743 0.99 7.97 -19.16
N CYS A 744 0.91 7.77 -17.86
CA CYS A 744 0.41 8.71 -16.88
C CYS A 744 1.16 8.51 -15.55
N PRO A 745 2.14 9.37 -15.23
CA PRO A 745 2.92 9.29 -14.00
C PRO A 745 2.05 9.21 -12.73
N TRP A 746 2.55 8.54 -11.69
CA TRP A 746 1.82 8.32 -10.44
C TRP A 746 1.26 9.57 -9.78
N ASN A 747 2.06 10.65 -9.78
CA ASN A 747 1.68 11.96 -9.25
C ASN A 747 0.68 12.71 -10.14
N ALA A 748 0.60 12.36 -11.44
CA ALA A 748 -0.29 13.00 -12.41
C ALA A 748 -1.68 12.36 -12.47
N LYS A 749 -1.84 11.08 -12.15
CA LYS A 749 -3.14 10.36 -12.23
C LYS A 749 -4.30 11.10 -11.55
N GLY A 750 -4.09 11.58 -10.32
CA GLY A 750 -5.12 12.33 -9.58
C GLY A 750 -5.40 13.72 -10.16
N LYS A 751 -4.41 14.35 -10.81
CA LYS A 751 -4.59 15.62 -11.54
C LYS A 751 -5.41 15.38 -12.81
N VAL A 752 -5.02 14.40 -13.62
CA VAL A 752 -5.71 13.99 -14.87
C VAL A 752 -7.19 13.75 -14.63
N ILE A 753 -7.52 12.92 -13.64
CA ILE A 753 -8.91 12.58 -13.33
C ILE A 753 -9.71 13.81 -12.90
N ARG A 754 -9.16 14.64 -11.99
CA ARG A 754 -9.85 15.87 -11.53
C ARG A 754 -10.09 16.87 -12.66
N GLN A 755 -9.08 17.10 -13.48
CA GLN A 755 -9.17 18.06 -14.56
C GLN A 755 -10.15 17.60 -15.65
N ILE A 756 -10.14 16.31 -16.01
CA ILE A 756 -11.11 15.75 -16.94
C ILE A 756 -12.55 15.88 -16.43
N ILE A 757 -12.80 15.70 -15.13
CA ILE A 757 -14.13 15.92 -14.53
C ILE A 757 -14.53 17.40 -14.59
N GLN A 758 -13.61 18.32 -14.28
CA GLN A 758 -13.88 19.76 -14.25
C GLN A 758 -14.19 20.35 -15.63
N GLU A 759 -13.57 19.82 -16.68
CA GLU A 759 -13.73 20.29 -18.06
C GLU A 759 -14.98 19.73 -18.76
N GLN A 760 -15.89 19.07 -18.04
CA GLN A 760 -17.12 18.46 -18.58
C GLN A 760 -18.41 18.98 -17.91
N PRO A 761 -18.68 20.30 -17.93
CA PRO A 761 -19.92 20.83 -17.37
C PRO A 761 -21.09 20.54 -18.34
N GLY A 762 -21.86 19.50 -18.06
CA GLY A 762 -23.11 19.19 -18.79
C GLY A 762 -23.27 17.74 -19.23
N ASN A 763 -22.19 16.97 -19.30
CA ASN A 763 -22.25 15.55 -19.65
C ASN A 763 -22.64 14.71 -18.42
N MET A 764 -23.33 13.59 -18.64
CA MET A 764 -23.55 12.61 -17.59
C MET A 764 -22.22 11.90 -17.30
N ILE A 765 -21.79 11.89 -16.03
CA ILE A 765 -20.52 11.30 -15.60
C ILE A 765 -20.79 10.28 -14.50
N GLU A 766 -20.14 9.13 -14.59
CA GLU A 766 -20.14 8.08 -13.57
C GLU A 766 -18.73 7.87 -13.01
N THR A 767 -18.60 7.87 -11.69
CA THR A 767 -17.30 7.85 -10.97
C THR A 767 -17.14 6.63 -10.06
N MET A 768 -17.84 5.53 -10.36
CA MET A 768 -17.73 4.27 -9.60
C MET A 768 -16.29 3.74 -9.56
N GLU A 769 -15.60 3.81 -10.70
CA GLU A 769 -14.18 3.51 -10.84
C GLU A 769 -13.61 4.28 -12.04
N GLY A 770 -12.60 5.11 -11.79
CA GLY A 770 -12.13 6.05 -12.81
C GLY A 770 -13.19 7.10 -13.13
N VAL A 771 -13.27 7.50 -14.40
CA VAL A 771 -14.26 8.47 -14.91
C VAL A 771 -14.87 7.93 -16.19
N LYS A 772 -16.16 7.60 -16.16
CA LYS A 772 -16.94 7.26 -17.34
C LYS A 772 -17.79 8.47 -17.75
N ILE A 773 -17.64 8.90 -18.99
CA ILE A 773 -18.28 10.08 -19.56
C ILE A 773 -19.20 9.61 -20.67
N TYR A 774 -20.46 10.01 -20.60
CA TYR A 774 -21.46 9.75 -21.63
C TYR A 774 -21.57 10.96 -22.56
N ASN A 775 -21.53 10.69 -23.86
CA ASN A 775 -21.72 11.65 -24.94
C ASN A 775 -22.92 11.21 -25.79
N ASP A 776 -23.44 12.10 -26.64
CA ASP A 776 -24.61 11.81 -27.48
C ASP A 776 -24.39 10.58 -28.39
N ASP A 777 -23.15 10.34 -28.82
CA ASP A 777 -22.76 9.28 -29.75
C ASP A 777 -22.04 8.07 -29.11
N GLY A 778 -21.97 7.99 -27.78
CA GLY A 778 -21.27 6.88 -27.10
C GLY A 778 -20.78 7.19 -25.69
N TRP A 779 -19.77 6.46 -25.23
CA TRP A 779 -19.14 6.70 -23.93
C TRP A 779 -17.64 6.46 -23.95
N VAL A 780 -16.94 7.08 -23.01
CA VAL A 780 -15.52 6.81 -22.73
C VAL A 780 -15.31 6.57 -21.23
N LEU A 781 -14.47 5.61 -20.89
CA LEU A 781 -14.02 5.31 -19.54
C LEU A 781 -12.52 5.53 -19.46
N ILE A 782 -12.12 6.42 -18.56
CA ILE A 782 -10.72 6.67 -18.22
C ILE A 782 -10.45 6.03 -16.87
N LEU A 783 -9.64 4.98 -16.90
CA LEU A 783 -9.36 4.12 -15.77
C LEU A 783 -7.86 4.18 -15.43
N PRO A 784 -7.46 4.86 -14.34
CA PRO A 784 -6.08 4.82 -13.87
C PRO A 784 -5.68 3.41 -13.47
N ASP A 785 -4.53 2.93 -13.94
CA ASP A 785 -4.05 1.60 -13.53
C ASP A 785 -3.56 1.65 -12.07
N ALA A 786 -3.84 0.61 -11.28
CA ALA A 786 -3.47 0.59 -9.86
C ALA A 786 -1.97 0.34 -9.63
N GLU A 787 -1.26 -0.19 -10.63
CA GLU A 787 0.09 -0.78 -10.46
C GLU A 787 1.11 -0.32 -11.51
N LEU A 788 0.64 0.20 -12.65
CA LEU A 788 1.48 0.73 -13.71
C LEU A 788 1.28 2.24 -13.85
N PRO A 789 2.29 3.04 -14.24
CA PRO A 789 2.16 4.48 -14.48
C PRO A 789 1.44 4.75 -15.82
N VAL A 790 0.25 4.19 -15.99
CA VAL A 790 -0.60 4.34 -17.17
C VAL A 790 -2.06 4.58 -16.77
N CYS A 791 -2.83 5.14 -17.68
CA CYS A 791 -4.28 5.15 -17.67
C CYS A 791 -4.80 4.37 -18.87
N LYS A 792 -5.81 3.54 -18.66
CA LYS A 792 -6.58 2.87 -19.73
C LYS A 792 -7.71 3.80 -20.17
N VAL A 793 -7.87 3.95 -21.47
CA VAL A 793 -8.97 4.67 -22.11
C VAL A 793 -9.76 3.66 -22.91
N ILE A 794 -11.02 3.47 -22.55
CA ILE A 794 -11.93 2.52 -23.19
C ILE A 794 -13.11 3.32 -23.74
N SER A 795 -13.41 3.21 -25.01
CA SER A 795 -14.53 3.91 -25.64
C SER A 795 -15.49 2.92 -26.29
N GLU A 796 -16.74 3.33 -26.40
CA GLU A 796 -17.76 2.68 -27.23
C GLU A 796 -18.50 3.75 -28.03
N SER A 797 -18.79 3.48 -29.30
CA SER A 797 -19.59 4.35 -30.15
C SER A 797 -20.37 3.56 -31.21
N HIS A 798 -21.14 4.27 -32.05
CA HIS A 798 -21.97 3.71 -33.11
C HIS A 798 -21.16 3.23 -34.33
N SER A 799 -19.89 3.64 -34.45
CA SER A 799 -18.96 3.13 -35.47
C SER A 799 -17.56 2.93 -34.87
N GLN A 800 -16.75 2.11 -35.54
CA GLN A 800 -15.36 1.88 -35.14
C GLN A 800 -14.52 3.17 -35.20
N GLU A 801 -14.72 3.98 -36.23
CA GLU A 801 -14.00 5.23 -36.44
C GLU A 801 -14.25 6.22 -35.29
N PHE A 802 -15.51 6.38 -34.87
CA PHE A 802 -15.85 7.27 -33.75
C PHE A 802 -15.37 6.73 -32.40
N ALA A 803 -15.40 5.42 -32.18
CA ALA A 803 -14.84 4.83 -30.97
C ALA A 803 -13.33 5.12 -30.86
N GLU A 804 -12.59 4.95 -31.96
CA GLU A 804 -11.16 5.24 -32.02
C GLU A 804 -10.85 6.74 -31.90
N GLU A 805 -11.66 7.61 -32.49
CA GLU A 805 -11.53 9.06 -32.35
C GLU A 805 -11.71 9.48 -30.89
N LEU A 806 -12.75 8.95 -30.24
CA LEU A 806 -13.06 9.25 -28.84
C LEU A 806 -11.94 8.79 -27.90
N SER A 807 -11.42 7.57 -28.06
CA SER A 807 -10.31 7.09 -27.23
C SER A 807 -9.02 7.88 -27.48
N SER A 808 -8.76 8.28 -28.73
CA SER A 808 -7.58 9.07 -29.11
C SER A 808 -7.63 10.46 -28.50
N PHE A 809 -8.78 11.13 -28.60
CA PHE A 809 -9.00 12.46 -28.03
C PHE A 809 -8.68 12.46 -26.53
N TYR A 810 -9.24 11.52 -25.77
CA TYR A 810 -8.96 11.45 -24.33
C TYR A 810 -7.55 10.95 -24.02
N ALA A 811 -6.96 10.12 -24.87
CA ALA A 811 -5.57 9.71 -24.71
C ALA A 811 -4.60 10.89 -24.84
N ASP A 812 -4.80 11.76 -25.84
CA ASP A 812 -3.98 12.95 -26.02
C ASP A 812 -4.19 13.97 -24.90
N LYS A 813 -5.44 14.13 -24.45
CA LYS A 813 -5.77 14.96 -23.30
C LYS A 813 -5.08 14.49 -22.01
N ILE A 814 -5.04 13.18 -21.76
CA ILE A 814 -4.28 12.62 -20.62
C ILE A 814 -2.80 12.97 -20.73
N ARG A 815 -2.20 12.87 -21.94
CA ARG A 815 -0.78 13.22 -22.16
C ARG A 815 -0.51 14.70 -21.91
N GLU A 816 -1.40 15.57 -22.38
CA GLU A 816 -1.30 17.02 -22.18
C GLU A 816 -1.34 17.37 -20.69
N ILE A 817 -2.37 16.90 -19.99
CA ILE A 817 -2.54 17.16 -18.55
C ILE A 817 -1.38 16.57 -17.73
N SER A 818 -0.88 15.39 -18.12
CA SER A 818 0.24 14.73 -17.42
C SER A 818 1.58 15.44 -17.57
N ARG A 819 1.74 16.28 -18.62
CA ARG A 819 2.97 17.05 -18.89
C ARG A 819 2.93 18.47 -18.32
N SER A 820 1.74 19.03 -18.15
CA SER A 820 1.48 20.26 -17.39
C SER A 820 1.64 20.05 -15.89
#